data_AF-A0A1G6WZX2-F1
#
_entry.id   AF-A0A1G6WZX2-F1
#
_cell.length_a   1.000
_cell.length_b   1.000
_cell.length_c   1.000
_cell.angle_alpha   90.00
_cell.angle_beta   90.00
_cell.angle_gamma   90.00
#
_symmetry.space_group_name_H-M   'P 1'
#
loop_
_entity.id
_entity.type
_entity.pdbx_description
1 polymer ?
#
loop_
_entity_poly.entity_id
_entity_poly.type
_entity_poly.pdbx_seq_one_letter_code
_entity_poly.pdbx_strand_id
1 'polypeptide(L)'
;MKRTLPICLLLLLLLSAHRIFSQVVVTFPTERAVFQRNNANEADVYIGGYITQAFQRVEARLTPRVPGEGEPLPSDGSWLTLDSQLSAGQFFGSVHLKGGWYQLEVRGVTLGGSISPVTTLARMGVGEVFVVAGQSNATGGDSNPNGPGAAHDQVNSVNFQNFDPGSASITPYSNVQLPCPEFVHLDANVKTAPFGNYAWCWGSFGDKIYQKFHVPVMIFNGGWSSTGVDNWKQSVDPNGVTVSAFGYTFPAGLPFGHLRLALNNYIAQLGVRAVLWHQGETDNYMEQSGDNTYNRYLSSLWDVINASRNLTGKPNLAWVVARASRFNVNGATRVSANVVNAQNELINNDGLYSNVFQGPETDPFYTIEYRHDEVHFRGDGVTPSPDGQIYSGLIHLANFWADKITPDFLNQSNPYAATSPPVVDATYASGGSQTTFTGPSLPGDHQYNWLMSDDCNNVQNTSQQWTVGAGLYKLKVIDPNRNTVYSPALNVTGTALPVTWQSFNARMAANGRVTLDWATASEMNASHFEVQRSTDSRAFTTVSIVNAAGNSRNTSSYHYEEEFLPKGMYYYRLKEVDADGQSDMTRIVSVRVEGNEMVRVFPNPATDMLVVESGNALNRIDIFNSAGKLVQSTQTGEKAIRLNIANLPKGLYVVSVDGRELKIVK
;
A
#
# COMPACT_ATOMS: atom_id res chain seq x y z
N MET A 1 21.29 66.86 -15.35
CA MET A 1 22.43 66.18 -14.69
C MET A 1 21.90 64.94 -13.96
N LYS A 2 22.45 63.77 -14.30
CA LYS A 2 22.76 62.57 -13.47
C LYS A 2 21.59 61.92 -12.68
N ARG A 3 21.08 60.74 -13.08
CA ARG A 3 21.60 59.34 -12.95
C ARG A 3 21.28 58.70 -11.58
N THR A 4 21.04 57.38 -11.63
CA THR A 4 20.72 56.38 -10.57
C THR A 4 19.22 56.32 -10.21
N LEU A 5 18.47 55.20 -10.33
CA LEU A 5 18.81 53.78 -10.17
C LEU A 5 17.65 52.89 -10.73
N PRO A 6 17.88 51.86 -11.57
CA PRO A 6 16.89 50.82 -11.86
C PRO A 6 17.32 49.50 -11.22
N ILE A 7 16.87 49.20 -9.99
CA ILE A 7 17.07 47.89 -9.34
C ILE A 7 15.82 47.56 -8.51
N CYS A 8 14.67 47.39 -9.15
CA CYS A 8 13.49 46.80 -8.48
C CYS A 8 12.64 45.89 -9.38
N LEU A 9 13.01 45.69 -10.66
CA LEU A 9 12.19 44.90 -11.59
C LEU A 9 12.79 43.54 -12.01
N LEU A 10 13.98 43.17 -11.52
CA LEU A 10 14.65 41.91 -11.92
C LEU A 10 14.66 40.80 -10.84
N LEU A 11 14.06 41.04 -9.67
CA LEU A 11 14.02 40.06 -8.56
C LEU A 11 12.63 39.43 -8.33
N LEU A 12 11.64 39.79 -9.16
CA LEU A 12 10.26 39.27 -9.09
C LEU A 12 9.94 38.20 -10.15
N LEU A 13 10.94 37.75 -10.92
CA LEU A 13 10.79 36.74 -11.99
C LEU A 13 11.51 35.41 -11.73
N LEU A 14 11.98 35.14 -10.49
CA LEU A 14 12.71 33.90 -10.14
C LEU A 14 12.16 33.18 -8.90
N LEU A 15 10.86 33.27 -8.66
CA LEU A 15 10.16 32.38 -7.73
C LEU A 15 8.90 31.81 -8.38
N SER A 16 9.06 31.18 -9.55
CA SER A 16 8.21 30.04 -9.87
C SER A 16 8.55 28.96 -8.85
N ALA A 17 7.87 28.97 -7.70
CA ALA A 17 7.85 27.83 -6.80
C ALA A 17 7.35 26.64 -7.62
N HIS A 18 8.27 25.88 -8.19
CA HIS A 18 7.96 24.58 -8.73
C HIS A 18 7.50 23.81 -7.51
N ARG A 19 6.19 23.59 -7.40
CA ARG A 19 5.68 22.57 -6.48
C ARG A 19 6.32 21.29 -6.98
N ILE A 20 7.35 20.84 -6.27
CA ILE A 20 7.93 19.53 -6.52
C ILE A 20 6.84 18.57 -6.07
N PHE A 21 6.00 18.13 -7.01
CA PHE A 21 5.06 17.05 -6.76
C PHE A 21 5.87 15.83 -6.36
N SER A 22 5.43 15.11 -5.32
CA SER A 22 6.14 13.90 -4.91
C SER A 22 6.11 12.88 -6.04
N GLN A 23 7.28 12.37 -6.41
CA GLN A 23 7.45 11.44 -7.53
C GLN A 23 6.99 10.01 -7.19
N VAL A 24 6.96 9.68 -5.90
CA VAL A 24 6.43 8.43 -5.35
C VAL A 24 5.43 8.80 -4.27
N VAL A 25 4.18 8.40 -4.42
CA VAL A 25 3.11 8.70 -3.46
C VAL A 25 2.68 7.40 -2.80
N VAL A 26 2.77 7.34 -1.48
CA VAL A 26 2.27 6.23 -0.67
C VAL A 26 0.82 6.53 -0.28
N THR A 27 -0.09 5.63 -0.60
CA THR A 27 -1.53 5.78 -0.30
C THR A 27 -2.06 4.63 0.56
N PHE A 28 -1.24 3.60 0.79
CA PHE A 28 -1.47 2.55 1.78
C PHE A 28 -0.13 2.14 2.41
N PRO A 29 -0.06 1.94 3.75
CA PRO A 29 -1.13 2.22 4.70
C PRO A 29 -1.36 3.74 4.83
N THR A 30 -2.50 4.12 5.42
CA THR A 30 -2.74 5.52 5.81
C THR A 30 -2.07 5.83 7.14
N GLU A 31 -1.89 7.13 7.43
CA GLU A 31 -1.30 7.60 8.68
C GLU A 31 -2.05 7.00 9.88
N ARG A 32 -1.31 6.59 10.89
CA ARG A 32 -1.79 5.98 12.15
C ARG A 32 -2.46 4.60 12.03
N ALA A 33 -2.41 3.94 10.88
CA ALA A 33 -2.84 2.54 10.78
C ALA A 33 -2.06 1.65 11.75
N VAL A 34 -2.75 0.73 12.43
CA VAL A 34 -2.15 -0.29 13.31
C VAL A 34 -2.60 -1.66 12.84
N PHE A 35 -1.66 -2.49 12.41
CA PHE A 35 -1.90 -3.87 12.00
C PHE A 35 -1.80 -4.79 13.21
N GLN A 36 -2.79 -5.65 13.40
CA GLN A 36 -2.83 -6.62 14.48
C GLN A 36 -1.66 -7.59 14.36
N ARG A 37 -0.84 -7.63 15.40
CA ARG A 37 0.24 -8.60 15.53
C ARG A 37 -0.26 -9.98 15.92
N ASN A 38 0.48 -11.01 15.51
CA ASN A 38 0.33 -12.40 15.93
C ASN A 38 0.97 -12.64 17.33
N ASN A 39 0.93 -13.89 17.80
CA ASN A 39 1.51 -14.26 19.11
C ASN A 39 3.04 -14.30 19.11
N ALA A 40 3.68 -14.26 17.94
CA ALA A 40 5.13 -14.10 17.76
C ALA A 40 5.56 -12.61 17.72
N ASN A 41 4.65 -11.68 18.02
CA ASN A 41 4.85 -10.24 17.97
C ASN A 41 5.17 -9.73 16.54
N GLU A 42 4.47 -10.24 15.53
CA GLU A 42 4.72 -9.93 14.12
C GLU A 42 3.42 -9.68 13.33
N ALA A 43 3.49 -8.89 12.25
CA ALA A 43 2.43 -8.78 11.26
C ALA A 43 2.99 -8.50 9.86
N ASP A 44 2.22 -8.91 8.84
CA ASP A 44 2.42 -8.42 7.48
C ASP A 44 1.82 -7.02 7.34
N VAL A 45 2.60 -6.12 6.75
CA VAL A 45 2.19 -4.76 6.42
C VAL A 45 2.31 -4.58 4.92
N TYR A 46 1.22 -4.16 4.29
CA TYR A 46 1.18 -3.88 2.86
C TYR A 46 1.49 -2.42 2.60
N ILE A 47 2.22 -2.13 1.54
CA ILE A 47 2.64 -0.78 1.15
C ILE A 47 2.34 -0.61 -0.32
N GLY A 48 1.61 0.45 -0.68
CA GLY A 48 1.27 0.69 -2.06
C GLY A 48 0.89 2.13 -2.35
N GLY A 49 0.85 2.43 -3.64
CA GLY A 49 0.50 3.73 -4.16
C GLY A 49 0.91 3.88 -5.61
N TYR A 50 1.30 5.08 -6.00
CA TYR A 50 1.58 5.40 -7.38
C TYR A 50 2.81 6.27 -7.56
N ILE A 51 3.38 6.23 -8.76
CA ILE A 51 4.52 7.02 -9.20
C ILE A 51 4.08 7.98 -10.29
N THR A 52 4.72 9.15 -10.35
CA THR A 52 4.44 10.17 -11.38
C THR A 52 5.57 10.29 -12.42
N GLN A 53 6.60 9.43 -12.31
CA GLN A 53 7.68 9.28 -13.27
C GLN A 53 8.14 7.81 -13.30
N ALA A 54 8.79 7.40 -14.38
CA ALA A 54 9.28 6.04 -14.52
C ALA A 54 10.42 5.73 -13.52
N PHE A 55 10.34 4.58 -12.85
CA PHE A 55 11.38 4.03 -11.99
C PHE A 55 11.63 2.57 -12.35
N GLN A 56 12.83 2.08 -12.07
CA GLN A 56 13.15 0.65 -12.20
C GLN A 56 12.57 -0.15 -11.03
N ARG A 57 12.58 0.44 -9.83
CA ARG A 57 12.02 -0.16 -8.62
C ARG A 57 11.64 0.91 -7.61
N VAL A 58 10.74 0.54 -6.71
CA VAL A 58 10.43 1.27 -5.48
C VAL A 58 11.10 0.55 -4.32
N GLU A 59 11.75 1.31 -3.46
CA GLU A 59 12.39 0.84 -2.25
C GLU A 59 11.70 1.42 -1.02
N ALA A 60 11.70 0.66 0.07
CA ALA A 60 11.15 1.07 1.35
C ALA A 60 12.15 0.84 2.49
N ARG A 61 11.99 1.63 3.55
CA ARG A 61 12.67 1.45 4.83
C ARG A 61 11.71 1.81 5.95
N LEU A 62 11.73 1.04 7.03
CA LEU A 62 10.94 1.27 8.22
C LEU A 62 11.85 1.43 9.42
N THR A 63 11.66 2.52 10.16
CA THR A 63 12.46 2.85 11.33
C THR A 63 11.54 3.00 12.55
N PRO A 64 11.82 2.32 13.67
CA PRO A 64 11.13 2.56 14.93
C PRO A 64 11.20 4.03 15.33
N ARG A 65 10.07 4.61 15.71
CA ARG A 65 9.97 6.01 16.15
C ARG A 65 10.40 6.18 17.59
N VAL A 66 10.25 5.13 18.39
CA VAL A 66 10.63 5.11 19.80
C VAL A 66 11.80 4.14 19.95
N PRO A 67 12.96 4.58 20.46
CA PRO A 67 14.09 3.70 20.70
C PRO A 67 13.69 2.51 21.59
N GLY A 68 13.93 1.30 21.10
CA GLY A 68 13.60 0.05 21.81
C GLY A 68 12.21 -0.52 21.52
N GLU A 69 11.35 0.17 20.76
CA GLU A 69 9.99 -0.30 20.41
C GLU A 69 9.90 -0.76 18.96
N GLY A 70 10.26 -2.02 18.72
CA GLY A 70 10.31 -2.64 17.40
C GLY A 70 11.72 -2.69 16.82
N GLU A 71 11.83 -3.27 15.62
CA GLU A 71 13.10 -3.48 14.92
C GLU A 71 13.09 -2.77 13.56
N PRO A 72 14.17 -2.06 13.17
CA PRO A 72 14.27 -1.46 11.84
C PRO A 72 14.23 -2.52 10.75
N LEU A 73 13.64 -2.17 9.63
CA LEU A 73 13.59 -3.01 8.44
C LEU A 73 14.06 -2.21 7.22
N PRO A 74 15.15 -2.63 6.55
CA PRO A 74 16.13 -3.63 6.95
C PRO A 74 16.84 -3.35 8.28
N SER A 75 17.38 -4.38 8.93
CA SER A 75 18.00 -4.29 10.26
C SER A 75 19.28 -3.44 10.31
N ASP A 76 19.96 -3.28 9.18
CA ASP A 76 21.13 -2.42 9.01
C ASP A 76 20.78 -0.97 8.63
N GLY A 77 19.49 -0.63 8.54
CA GLY A 77 19.00 0.69 8.14
C GLY A 77 19.15 1.01 6.65
N SER A 78 19.47 0.01 5.83
CA SER A 78 19.54 0.12 4.37
C SER A 78 18.14 0.22 3.73
N TRP A 79 18.04 0.00 2.43
CA TRP A 79 16.79 0.08 1.67
C TRP A 79 16.42 -1.30 1.14
N LEU A 80 15.18 -1.71 1.38
CA LEU A 80 14.61 -2.94 0.84
C LEU A 80 13.94 -2.63 -0.50
N THR A 81 14.17 -3.45 -1.53
CA THR A 81 13.34 -3.41 -2.74
C THR A 81 11.93 -3.86 -2.41
N LEU A 82 10.96 -2.95 -2.50
CA LEU A 82 9.55 -3.22 -2.25
C LEU A 82 8.85 -3.78 -3.49
N ASP A 83 9.10 -3.17 -4.65
CA ASP A 83 8.48 -3.53 -5.91
C ASP A 83 9.40 -3.20 -7.08
N SER A 84 9.64 -4.15 -7.99
CA SER A 84 10.40 -3.99 -9.23
C SER A 84 9.59 -4.32 -10.49
N GLN A 85 8.29 -4.57 -10.35
CA GLN A 85 7.35 -4.92 -11.41
C GLN A 85 6.22 -3.89 -11.50
N LEU A 86 6.61 -2.62 -11.62
CA LEU A 86 5.69 -1.49 -11.62
C LEU A 86 4.67 -1.59 -12.76
N SER A 87 3.39 -1.39 -12.46
CA SER A 87 2.27 -1.65 -13.36
C SER A 87 1.51 -0.36 -13.65
N ALA A 88 1.68 0.21 -14.85
CA ALA A 88 1.07 1.48 -15.28
C ALA A 88 1.10 2.60 -14.22
N GLY A 89 2.27 2.82 -13.64
CA GLY A 89 2.49 3.85 -12.62
C GLY A 89 2.00 3.49 -11.22
N GLN A 90 1.57 2.25 -10.98
CA GLN A 90 1.22 1.75 -9.65
C GLN A 90 2.35 0.87 -9.10
N PHE A 91 2.49 0.88 -7.78
CA PHE A 91 3.39 -0.04 -7.06
C PHE A 91 2.66 -0.65 -5.86
N PHE A 92 3.01 -1.90 -5.55
CA PHE A 92 2.47 -2.62 -4.41
C PHE A 92 3.48 -3.66 -3.91
N GLY A 93 3.63 -3.75 -2.60
CA GLY A 93 4.41 -4.80 -1.96
C GLY A 93 3.99 -5.01 -0.52
N SER A 94 4.64 -5.95 0.15
CA SER A 94 4.45 -6.19 1.57
C SER A 94 5.79 -6.37 2.27
N VAL A 95 5.78 -6.11 3.57
CA VAL A 95 6.88 -6.34 4.48
C VAL A 95 6.39 -7.07 5.71
N HIS A 96 7.27 -7.84 6.34
CA HIS A 96 6.99 -8.51 7.59
C HIS A 96 7.69 -7.76 8.73
N LEU A 97 6.94 -7.35 9.75
CA LEU A 97 7.44 -6.46 10.80
C LEU A 97 7.17 -7.02 12.19
N LYS A 98 8.11 -6.76 13.10
CA LYS A 98 7.90 -6.90 14.54
C LYS A 98 6.93 -5.84 15.07
N GLY A 99 6.32 -6.10 16.22
CA GLY A 99 5.50 -5.13 16.93
C GLY A 99 6.30 -3.87 17.28
N GLY A 100 5.74 -2.70 16.96
CA GLY A 100 6.41 -1.42 17.13
C GLY A 100 5.67 -0.27 16.43
N TRP A 101 6.12 0.96 16.70
CA TRP A 101 5.61 2.20 16.09
C TRP A 101 6.65 2.75 15.12
N TYR A 102 6.30 2.86 13.85
CA TYR A 102 7.23 3.03 12.75
C TYR A 102 6.99 4.32 11.96
N GLN A 103 8.09 4.88 11.48
CA GLN A 103 8.11 5.76 10.33
C GLN A 103 8.42 4.90 9.10
N LEU A 104 7.60 5.03 8.05
CA LEU A 104 7.82 4.40 6.75
C LEU A 104 8.37 5.44 5.78
N GLU A 105 9.50 5.12 5.16
CA GLU A 105 10.12 5.91 4.11
C GLU A 105 10.11 5.12 2.81
N VAL A 106 9.73 5.77 1.71
CA VAL A 106 9.63 5.16 0.38
C VAL A 106 10.30 6.06 -0.66
N ARG A 107 11.03 5.46 -1.59
CA ARG A 107 11.70 6.16 -2.69
C ARG A 107 11.70 5.33 -3.97
N GLY A 108 11.83 5.99 -5.11
CA GLY A 108 12.01 5.35 -6.41
C GLY A 108 13.47 5.40 -6.84
N VAL A 109 13.93 4.35 -7.53
CA VAL A 109 15.27 4.27 -8.12
C VAL A 109 15.16 4.06 -9.62
N THR A 110 15.80 4.92 -10.41
CA THR A 110 15.85 4.80 -11.87
C THR A 110 16.96 3.83 -12.32
N LEU A 111 16.96 3.41 -13.58
CA LEU A 111 18.02 2.53 -14.11
C LEU A 111 19.43 3.15 -13.99
N GLY A 112 19.53 4.48 -14.07
CA GLY A 112 20.80 5.21 -13.91
C GLY A 112 21.30 5.29 -12.46
N GLY A 113 20.53 4.75 -11.50
CA GLY A 113 20.82 4.84 -10.07
C GLY A 113 20.40 6.16 -9.43
N SER A 114 19.71 7.04 -10.17
CA SER A 114 19.14 8.27 -9.60
C SER A 114 18.00 7.93 -8.65
N ILE A 115 17.92 8.67 -7.54
CA ILE A 115 17.00 8.42 -6.43
C ILE A 115 16.00 9.57 -6.34
N SER A 116 14.71 9.25 -6.19
CA SER A 116 13.67 10.25 -5.95
C SER A 116 13.82 10.92 -4.57
N PRO A 117 13.17 12.08 -4.33
CA PRO A 117 12.87 12.50 -2.96
C PRO A 117 12.18 11.39 -2.18
N VAL A 118 12.48 11.30 -0.88
CA VAL A 118 11.87 10.32 0.02
C VAL A 118 10.48 10.79 0.42
N THR A 119 9.49 9.93 0.22
CA THR A 119 8.14 10.09 0.78
C THR A 119 8.10 9.42 2.15
N THR A 120 7.55 10.13 3.13
CA THR A 120 7.48 9.65 4.52
C THR A 120 6.03 9.54 4.96
N LEU A 121 5.66 8.37 5.48
CA LEU A 121 4.49 8.19 6.33
C LEU A 121 4.98 8.20 7.78
N ALA A 122 4.59 9.21 8.53
CA ALA A 122 5.21 9.52 9.81
C ALA A 122 4.79 8.53 10.90
N ARG A 123 3.60 7.94 10.80
CA ARG A 123 3.06 7.03 11.81
C ARG A 123 2.37 5.84 11.17
N MET A 124 2.85 4.65 11.48
CA MET A 124 2.14 3.38 11.30
C MET A 124 2.62 2.38 12.35
N GLY A 125 1.83 1.36 12.64
CA GLY A 125 2.10 0.42 13.72
C GLY A 125 1.85 -1.04 13.40
N VAL A 126 2.58 -1.91 14.09
CA VAL A 126 2.20 -3.31 14.31
C VAL A 126 1.97 -3.47 15.80
N GLY A 127 0.75 -3.84 16.20
CA GLY A 127 0.35 -3.77 17.60
C GLY A 127 -0.97 -4.46 17.90
N GLU A 128 -1.72 -3.94 18.87
CA GLU A 128 -2.97 -4.56 19.33
C GLU A 128 -4.19 -3.78 18.83
N VAL A 129 -5.18 -4.51 18.34
CA VAL A 129 -6.43 -3.98 17.82
C VAL A 129 -7.61 -4.59 18.58
N PHE A 130 -8.43 -3.75 19.19
CA PHE A 130 -9.59 -4.16 19.98
C PHE A 130 -10.89 -3.54 19.45
N VAL A 131 -11.98 -4.27 19.61
CA VAL A 131 -13.34 -3.75 19.35
C VAL A 131 -14.14 -3.80 20.63
N VAL A 132 -14.73 -2.67 21.02
CA VAL A 132 -15.59 -2.56 22.20
C VAL A 132 -17.04 -2.80 21.80
N ALA A 133 -17.75 -3.58 22.60
CA ALA A 133 -19.19 -3.82 22.50
C ALA A 133 -19.83 -3.89 23.89
N GLY A 134 -21.16 -3.75 23.94
CA GLY A 134 -21.92 -3.73 25.19
C GLY A 134 -22.68 -2.43 25.39
N GLN A 135 -22.98 -2.05 26.64
CA GLN A 135 -23.86 -0.91 26.94
C GLN A 135 -23.09 0.34 27.40
N SER A 136 -23.73 1.22 28.15
CA SER A 136 -23.26 2.58 28.48
C SER A 136 -21.81 2.69 28.97
N ASN A 137 -21.34 1.78 29.84
CA ASN A 137 -19.94 1.77 30.31
C ASN A 137 -18.94 1.35 29.22
N ALA A 138 -19.41 0.72 28.13
CA ALA A 138 -18.68 0.47 26.89
C ALA A 138 -18.81 1.62 25.88
N THR A 139 -20.03 2.07 25.55
CA THR A 139 -20.25 3.18 24.59
C THR A 139 -19.57 4.48 25.04
N GLY A 140 -19.56 4.71 26.35
CA GLY A 140 -19.17 5.97 26.97
C GLY A 140 -20.18 7.09 26.74
N GLY A 141 -19.93 8.24 27.37
CA GLY A 141 -20.72 9.46 27.22
C GLY A 141 -21.46 9.86 28.49
N ASP A 142 -21.22 11.09 28.94
CA ASP A 142 -21.92 11.74 30.04
C ASP A 142 -22.17 13.22 29.69
N SER A 143 -22.95 13.91 30.51
CA SER A 143 -23.13 15.36 30.47
C SER A 143 -21.84 16.13 30.80
N ASN A 144 -20.89 15.56 31.55
CA ASN A 144 -19.52 16.09 31.80
C ASN A 144 -18.68 15.16 32.71
N PRO A 145 -17.34 15.03 32.57
CA PRO A 145 -16.55 15.06 31.35
C PRO A 145 -16.55 13.70 30.63
N ASN A 146 -16.24 13.73 29.33
CA ASN A 146 -16.33 12.61 28.38
C ASN A 146 -15.30 11.49 28.58
N GLY A 147 -14.46 11.58 29.61
CA GLY A 147 -13.42 10.62 29.96
C GLY A 147 -12.02 10.98 29.46
N PRO A 148 -11.00 10.26 29.93
CA PRO A 148 -9.60 10.51 29.58
C PRO A 148 -9.31 10.20 28.11
N GLY A 149 -8.80 11.20 27.38
CA GLY A 149 -8.10 10.95 26.13
C GLY A 149 -6.79 10.19 26.37
N ALA A 150 -6.30 9.50 25.35
CA ALA A 150 -5.01 8.84 25.43
C ALA A 150 -3.87 9.87 25.50
N ALA A 151 -2.93 9.67 26.43
CA ALA A 151 -1.74 10.49 26.56
C ALA A 151 -0.64 10.10 25.56
N HIS A 152 -0.57 8.82 25.15
CA HIS A 152 0.46 8.32 24.24
C HIS A 152 0.02 8.40 22.78
N ASP A 153 0.86 8.98 21.92
CA ASP A 153 0.68 9.11 20.45
C ASP A 153 0.34 7.79 19.74
N GLN A 154 0.62 6.66 20.37
CA GLN A 154 0.48 5.30 19.86
C GLN A 154 -0.93 4.71 20.02
N VAL A 155 -1.86 5.43 20.65
CA VAL A 155 -3.24 4.96 20.86
C VAL A 155 -4.17 5.64 19.85
N ASN A 156 -4.81 4.84 19.00
CA ASN A 156 -5.48 5.32 17.80
C ASN A 156 -6.93 4.86 17.72
N SER A 157 -7.71 5.59 16.91
CA SER A 157 -9.07 5.21 16.53
C SER A 157 -9.46 5.85 15.18
N VAL A 158 -10.74 5.79 14.83
CA VAL A 158 -11.37 6.54 13.74
C VAL A 158 -12.39 7.48 14.36
N ASN A 159 -12.33 8.76 14.00
CA ASN A 159 -13.27 9.77 14.48
C ASN A 159 -14.53 9.81 13.62
N PHE A 160 -15.45 8.89 13.88
CA PHE A 160 -16.73 8.79 13.19
C PHE A 160 -17.80 8.26 14.13
N GLN A 161 -19.00 8.85 14.06
CA GLN A 161 -20.18 8.35 14.74
C GLN A 161 -21.31 8.20 13.73
N ASN A 162 -22.00 7.06 13.74
CA ASN A 162 -23.29 6.91 13.07
C ASN A 162 -24.38 7.68 13.85
N PHE A 163 -24.31 9.01 13.82
CA PHE A 163 -25.27 9.92 14.42
C PHE A 163 -25.26 11.23 13.62
N ASP A 164 -26.42 11.64 13.12
CA ASP A 164 -26.58 12.94 12.46
C ASP A 164 -27.03 13.98 13.51
N PRO A 165 -26.15 14.94 13.88
CA PRO A 165 -26.50 15.96 14.87
C PRO A 165 -27.56 16.95 14.38
N GLY A 166 -27.72 17.13 13.07
CA GLY A 166 -28.70 18.07 12.50
C GLY A 166 -30.14 17.57 12.63
N SER A 167 -30.33 16.25 12.49
CA SER A 167 -31.64 15.59 12.63
C SER A 167 -31.81 14.82 13.94
N ALA A 168 -30.77 14.76 14.78
CA ALA A 168 -30.67 13.90 15.97
C ALA A 168 -31.06 12.44 15.68
N SER A 169 -30.67 11.93 14.51
CA SER A 169 -31.06 10.60 14.03
C SER A 169 -29.87 9.66 13.90
N ILE A 170 -30.16 8.35 13.91
CA ILE A 170 -29.18 7.29 13.74
C ILE A 170 -29.58 6.48 12.51
N THR A 171 -28.63 6.28 11.59
CA THR A 171 -28.89 5.55 10.34
C THR A 171 -29.01 4.05 10.62
N PRO A 172 -30.06 3.36 10.12
CA PRO A 172 -30.17 1.90 10.22
C PRO A 172 -28.96 1.17 9.64
N TYR A 173 -28.62 -0.01 10.19
CA TYR A 173 -27.41 -0.76 9.86
C TYR A 173 -27.14 -0.90 8.35
N SER A 174 -28.15 -1.31 7.58
CA SER A 174 -28.01 -1.57 6.14
C SER A 174 -27.67 -0.34 5.29
N ASN A 175 -27.89 0.86 5.84
CA ASN A 175 -27.72 2.13 5.13
C ASN A 175 -26.54 2.95 5.65
N VAL A 176 -25.80 2.46 6.66
CA VAL A 176 -24.67 3.21 7.22
C VAL A 176 -23.57 3.32 6.18
N GLN A 177 -23.21 4.56 5.86
CA GLN A 177 -22.06 4.89 5.02
C GLN A 177 -20.88 5.24 5.92
N LEU A 178 -19.86 4.40 5.90
CA LEU A 178 -18.62 4.69 6.62
C LEU A 178 -17.75 5.64 5.77
N PRO A 179 -17.01 6.56 6.39
CA PRO A 179 -16.02 7.36 5.68
C PRO A 179 -14.91 6.45 5.15
N CYS A 180 -14.09 6.98 4.24
CA CYS A 180 -12.80 6.35 3.96
C CYS A 180 -12.01 6.23 5.27
N PRO A 181 -11.36 5.08 5.54
CA PRO A 181 -10.63 4.90 6.80
C PRO A 181 -9.52 5.95 6.98
N GLU A 182 -9.74 6.87 7.92
CA GLU A 182 -8.76 7.84 8.38
C GLU A 182 -8.56 7.64 9.89
N PHE A 183 -7.33 7.34 10.28
CA PHE A 183 -7.00 7.03 11.66
C PHE A 183 -6.45 8.26 12.37
N VAL A 184 -6.93 8.48 13.59
CA VAL A 184 -6.60 9.62 14.44
C VAL A 184 -6.04 9.14 15.77
N HIS A 185 -5.36 10.04 16.47
CA HIS A 185 -5.04 9.86 17.89
C HIS A 185 -6.33 9.77 18.70
N LEU A 186 -6.43 8.87 19.67
CA LEU A 186 -7.63 8.72 20.51
C LEU A 186 -7.70 9.80 21.61
N ASP A 187 -7.88 11.05 21.20
CA ASP A 187 -8.12 12.16 22.10
C ASP A 187 -9.51 12.08 22.78
N ALA A 188 -9.68 12.79 23.90
CA ALA A 188 -10.90 12.75 24.72
C ALA A 188 -12.21 13.00 23.94
N ASN A 189 -12.13 13.82 22.88
CA ASN A 189 -13.28 14.24 22.07
C ASN A 189 -13.54 13.36 20.84
N VAL A 190 -12.69 12.36 20.57
CA VAL A 190 -12.85 11.48 19.41
C VAL A 190 -14.09 10.63 19.56
N LYS A 191 -14.94 10.67 18.54
CA LYS A 191 -16.09 9.78 18.40
C LYS A 191 -15.61 8.44 17.88
N THR A 192 -15.30 7.53 18.79
CA THR A 192 -14.69 6.22 18.48
C THR A 192 -15.60 5.39 17.57
N ALA A 193 -15.21 5.17 16.33
CA ALA A 193 -16.07 4.53 15.33
C ALA A 193 -16.49 3.09 15.66
N PRO A 194 -17.69 2.66 15.24
CA PRO A 194 -18.68 3.44 14.50
C PRO A 194 -19.72 4.16 15.38
N PHE A 195 -19.71 3.99 16.70
CA PHE A 195 -20.78 4.55 17.54
C PHE A 195 -20.38 4.98 18.95
N GLY A 196 -19.12 4.78 19.35
CA GLY A 196 -18.61 5.29 20.62
C GLY A 196 -18.79 6.79 20.75
N ASN A 197 -19.35 7.21 21.89
CA ASN A 197 -19.69 8.62 22.09
C ASN A 197 -18.46 9.50 22.25
N TYR A 198 -17.36 8.97 22.83
CA TYR A 198 -16.10 9.66 23.10
C TYR A 198 -14.98 8.63 23.31
N ALA A 199 -13.78 9.05 23.71
CA ALA A 199 -12.73 8.12 24.16
C ALA A 199 -13.12 7.37 25.42
N TRP A 200 -13.87 7.99 26.34
CA TRP A 200 -14.31 7.39 27.60
C TRP A 200 -13.11 6.82 28.40
N CYS A 201 -13.22 5.65 29.01
CA CYS A 201 -12.08 4.97 29.63
C CYS A 201 -11.08 4.40 28.60
N TRP A 202 -11.46 4.30 27.32
CA TRP A 202 -10.71 3.55 26.31
C TRP A 202 -9.40 4.22 25.90
N GLY A 203 -9.31 5.55 25.99
CA GLY A 203 -8.06 6.28 25.83
C GLY A 203 -7.03 5.85 26.87
N SER A 204 -7.40 5.90 28.16
CA SER A 204 -6.55 5.44 29.26
C SER A 204 -6.30 3.92 29.25
N PHE A 205 -7.25 3.12 28.79
CA PHE A 205 -7.02 1.69 28.57
C PHE A 205 -5.93 1.46 27.51
N GLY A 206 -6.01 2.15 26.37
CA GLY A 206 -4.99 2.09 25.33
C GLY A 206 -3.61 2.48 25.83
N ASP A 207 -3.52 3.55 26.64
CA ASP A 207 -2.26 3.95 27.28
C ASP A 207 -1.65 2.82 28.13
N LYS A 208 -2.49 2.12 28.90
CA LYS A 208 -2.05 1.01 29.78
C LYS A 208 -1.61 -0.21 28.99
N ILE A 209 -2.28 -0.52 27.89
CA ILE A 209 -1.86 -1.58 26.97
C ILE A 209 -0.52 -1.22 26.32
N TYR A 210 -0.38 0.01 25.84
CA TYR A 210 0.88 0.50 25.29
C TYR A 210 2.02 0.42 26.33
N GLN A 211 1.80 0.90 27.55
CA GLN A 211 2.79 0.81 28.65
C GLN A 211 3.17 -0.63 29.01
N LYS A 212 2.23 -1.58 28.89
CA LYS A 212 2.48 -2.98 29.25
C LYS A 212 3.25 -3.73 28.17
N PHE A 213 2.98 -3.45 26.89
CA PHE A 213 3.46 -4.25 25.78
C PHE A 213 4.36 -3.52 24.79
N HIS A 214 4.53 -2.20 24.93
CA HIS A 214 5.36 -1.35 24.08
C HIS A 214 5.02 -1.47 22.58
N VAL A 215 3.73 -1.62 22.28
CA VAL A 215 3.19 -1.69 20.91
C VAL A 215 2.00 -0.75 20.77
N PRO A 216 1.79 -0.15 19.58
CA PRO A 216 0.66 0.74 19.33
C PRO A 216 -0.68 0.02 19.45
N VAL A 217 -1.72 0.79 19.74
CA VAL A 217 -3.06 0.29 20.04
C VAL A 217 -4.08 0.96 19.13
N MET A 218 -5.02 0.19 18.59
CA MET A 218 -6.17 0.68 17.84
C MET A 218 -7.47 0.21 18.51
N ILE A 219 -8.41 1.13 18.70
CA ILE A 219 -9.68 0.84 19.39
C ILE A 219 -10.85 1.28 18.52
N PHE A 220 -11.81 0.38 18.33
CA PHE A 220 -13.13 0.65 17.76
C PHE A 220 -14.21 0.46 18.83
N ASN A 221 -15.35 1.12 18.70
CA ASN A 221 -16.44 1.05 19.65
C ASN A 221 -17.80 1.02 18.97
N GLY A 222 -18.46 -0.13 19.06
CA GLY A 222 -19.83 -0.35 18.60
C GLY A 222 -20.83 -0.51 19.73
N GLY A 223 -20.48 -0.20 20.98
CA GLY A 223 -21.40 -0.32 22.12
C GLY A 223 -22.57 0.65 22.02
N TRP A 224 -23.72 0.33 22.63
CA TRP A 224 -24.88 1.22 22.68
C TRP A 224 -25.55 1.21 24.06
N SER A 225 -25.68 2.40 24.66
CA SER A 225 -26.35 2.62 25.95
C SER A 225 -27.79 2.07 25.99
N SER A 226 -28.27 1.77 27.20
CA SER A 226 -29.65 1.31 27.43
C SER A 226 -30.02 -0.02 26.78
N THR A 227 -29.04 -0.82 26.37
CA THR A 227 -29.27 -2.13 25.74
C THR A 227 -29.24 -3.27 26.75
N GLY A 228 -30.20 -4.18 26.66
CA GLY A 228 -30.10 -5.54 27.22
C GLY A 228 -29.52 -6.50 26.18
N VAL A 229 -29.04 -7.68 26.62
CA VAL A 229 -28.45 -8.69 25.72
C VAL A 229 -29.40 -9.15 24.60
N ASP A 230 -30.71 -9.14 24.85
CA ASP A 230 -31.70 -9.52 23.83
C ASP A 230 -31.81 -8.49 22.69
N ASN A 231 -31.56 -7.20 22.97
CA ASN A 231 -31.47 -6.20 21.90
C ASN A 231 -30.34 -6.55 20.94
N TRP A 232 -29.19 -7.01 21.46
CA TRP A 232 -28.06 -7.45 20.66
C TRP A 232 -28.37 -8.71 19.86
N LYS A 233 -28.97 -9.73 20.48
CA LYS A 233 -29.37 -10.97 19.77
C LYS A 233 -30.36 -10.70 18.65
N GLN A 234 -31.43 -9.96 18.94
CA GLN A 234 -32.50 -9.72 17.96
C GLN A 234 -32.03 -8.85 16.79
N SER A 235 -31.07 -7.96 17.02
CA SER A 235 -30.48 -7.11 15.96
C SER A 235 -29.38 -7.79 15.14
N VAL A 236 -29.10 -9.08 15.38
CA VAL A 236 -28.32 -9.91 14.44
C VAL A 236 -29.01 -9.96 13.08
N ASP A 237 -30.34 -9.98 13.06
CA ASP A 237 -31.12 -9.73 11.84
C ASP A 237 -30.89 -8.27 11.40
N PRO A 238 -30.32 -8.00 10.21
CA PRO A 238 -30.09 -6.64 9.72
C PRO A 238 -31.37 -5.80 9.57
N ASN A 239 -32.55 -6.43 9.57
CA ASN A 239 -33.86 -5.77 9.53
C ASN A 239 -34.58 -5.79 10.89
N GLY A 240 -34.01 -6.45 11.90
CA GLY A 240 -34.58 -6.59 13.23
C GLY A 240 -34.70 -5.22 13.92
N VAL A 241 -35.89 -4.89 14.39
CA VAL A 241 -36.18 -3.70 15.20
C VAL A 241 -36.42 -4.14 16.63
N THR A 242 -35.69 -3.55 17.57
CA THR A 242 -35.73 -3.94 18.99
C THR A 242 -36.07 -2.73 19.85
N VAL A 243 -36.62 -2.97 21.04
CA VAL A 243 -36.97 -1.92 22.00
C VAL A 243 -36.20 -2.16 23.29
N SER A 244 -35.56 -1.11 23.80
CA SER A 244 -34.87 -1.15 25.09
C SER A 244 -35.84 -1.36 26.25
N ALA A 245 -35.32 -1.76 27.41
CA ALA A 245 -36.07 -1.80 28.66
C ALA A 245 -36.67 -0.45 29.08
N PHE A 246 -36.22 0.65 28.45
CA PHE A 246 -36.62 2.02 28.75
C PHE A 246 -37.52 2.64 27.65
N GLY A 247 -38.03 1.82 26.72
CA GLY A 247 -39.01 2.24 25.71
C GLY A 247 -38.43 2.91 24.45
N TYR A 248 -37.11 3.02 24.34
CA TYR A 248 -36.46 3.48 23.11
C TYR A 248 -36.42 2.37 22.06
N THR A 249 -36.95 2.64 20.87
CA THR A 249 -36.89 1.73 19.70
C THR A 249 -35.61 1.97 18.91
N PHE A 250 -34.77 0.95 18.81
CA PHE A 250 -33.54 1.01 18.03
C PHE A 250 -33.84 0.95 16.52
N PRO A 251 -33.09 1.69 15.67
CA PRO A 251 -33.16 1.52 14.24
C PRO A 251 -32.85 0.08 13.81
N ALA A 252 -33.35 -0.32 12.64
CA ALA A 252 -33.23 -1.69 12.15
C ALA A 252 -31.76 -2.18 12.10
N GLY A 253 -31.53 -3.40 12.58
CA GLY A 253 -30.24 -4.07 12.62
C GLY A 253 -29.29 -3.55 13.70
N LEU A 254 -29.76 -2.71 14.64
CA LEU A 254 -28.96 -2.14 15.71
C LEU A 254 -29.49 -2.59 17.09
N PRO A 255 -28.61 -2.78 18.11
CA PRO A 255 -27.20 -2.35 18.18
C PRO A 255 -26.15 -3.27 17.54
N PHE A 256 -26.42 -4.56 17.30
CA PHE A 256 -25.40 -5.51 16.81
C PHE A 256 -24.73 -5.08 15.51
N GLY A 257 -25.47 -4.41 14.61
CA GLY A 257 -24.95 -3.87 13.37
C GLY A 257 -23.75 -2.94 13.53
N HIS A 258 -23.62 -2.19 14.64
CA HIS A 258 -22.42 -1.36 14.88
C HIS A 258 -21.18 -2.19 15.16
N LEU A 259 -21.28 -3.24 15.99
CA LEU A 259 -20.21 -4.21 16.16
C LEU A 259 -19.84 -4.84 14.82
N ARG A 260 -20.86 -5.24 14.04
CA ARG A 260 -20.66 -5.84 12.72
C ARG A 260 -19.95 -4.88 11.75
N LEU A 261 -20.31 -3.59 11.73
CA LEU A 261 -19.64 -2.58 10.92
C LEU A 261 -18.15 -2.47 11.27
N ALA A 262 -17.79 -2.45 12.55
CA ALA A 262 -16.39 -2.44 12.98
C ALA A 262 -15.64 -3.69 12.50
N LEU A 263 -16.23 -4.87 12.71
CA LEU A 263 -15.62 -6.16 12.38
C LEU A 263 -15.46 -6.39 10.86
N ASN A 264 -16.47 -6.03 10.07
CA ASN A 264 -16.45 -6.24 8.62
C ASN A 264 -15.66 -5.17 7.86
N ASN A 265 -15.49 -3.95 8.39
CA ASN A 265 -14.84 -2.86 7.63
C ASN A 265 -13.44 -2.53 8.14
N TYR A 266 -13.29 -2.18 9.42
CA TYR A 266 -11.98 -1.77 9.93
C TYR A 266 -11.10 -2.97 10.26
N ILE A 267 -11.67 -3.95 10.97
CA ILE A 267 -10.96 -5.17 11.37
C ILE A 267 -10.60 -6.06 10.18
N ALA A 268 -11.39 -6.06 9.11
CA ALA A 268 -10.99 -6.74 7.87
C ALA A 268 -9.65 -6.20 7.34
N GLN A 269 -9.42 -4.89 7.43
CA GLN A 269 -8.22 -4.23 6.92
C GLN A 269 -7.04 -4.23 7.90
N LEU A 270 -7.31 -4.27 9.21
CA LEU A 270 -6.28 -4.12 10.25
C LEU A 270 -6.02 -5.39 11.06
N GLY A 271 -6.93 -6.37 11.03
CA GLY A 271 -6.92 -7.50 11.95
C GLY A 271 -7.48 -7.15 13.33
N VAL A 272 -7.56 -8.13 14.24
CA VAL A 272 -8.13 -7.96 15.60
C VAL A 272 -7.59 -8.98 16.58
N ARG A 273 -7.39 -8.55 17.83
CA ARG A 273 -7.10 -9.41 18.99
C ARG A 273 -8.38 -9.96 19.58
N ALA A 274 -9.28 -9.08 20.01
CA ALA A 274 -10.50 -9.48 20.69
C ALA A 274 -11.61 -8.41 20.66
N VAL A 275 -12.83 -8.87 20.92
CA VAL A 275 -13.95 -8.02 21.31
C VAL A 275 -13.97 -7.86 22.84
N LEU A 276 -14.09 -6.63 23.34
CA LEU A 276 -14.23 -6.31 24.76
C LEU A 276 -15.71 -6.04 25.08
N TRP A 277 -16.34 -6.90 25.88
CA TRP A 277 -17.78 -6.85 26.17
C TRP A 277 -18.05 -6.33 27.59
N HIS A 278 -18.69 -5.16 27.70
CA HIS A 278 -19.17 -4.60 28.97
C HIS A 278 -20.69 -4.41 28.96
N GLN A 279 -21.44 -5.41 29.44
CA GLN A 279 -22.89 -5.34 29.51
C GLN A 279 -23.43 -6.35 30.52
N GLY A 280 -24.59 -6.03 31.07
CA GLY A 280 -25.40 -6.89 31.93
C GLY A 280 -26.23 -6.10 32.95
N GLU A 281 -25.93 -4.80 33.11
CA GLU A 281 -26.62 -3.94 34.06
C GLU A 281 -28.10 -3.73 33.69
N THR A 282 -28.43 -3.60 32.40
CA THR A 282 -29.83 -3.53 31.95
C THR A 282 -30.56 -4.85 32.17
N ASP A 283 -29.88 -5.99 32.07
CA ASP A 283 -30.47 -7.30 32.32
C ASP A 283 -30.79 -7.51 33.80
N ASN A 284 -29.96 -7.00 34.71
CA ASN A 284 -30.31 -6.91 36.13
C ASN A 284 -31.49 -5.95 36.38
N TYR A 285 -31.59 -4.83 35.67
CA TYR A 285 -32.75 -3.94 35.79
C TYR A 285 -34.06 -4.67 35.42
N MET A 286 -34.05 -5.45 34.34
CA MET A 286 -35.21 -6.21 33.87
C MET A 286 -35.55 -7.43 34.73
N GLU A 287 -34.58 -7.93 35.50
CA GLU A 287 -34.73 -9.17 36.26
C GLU A 287 -35.88 -9.11 37.28
N GLN A 288 -36.68 -10.17 37.29
CA GLN A 288 -37.78 -10.40 38.22
C GLN A 288 -37.57 -11.72 38.96
N SER A 289 -38.07 -11.78 40.20
CA SER A 289 -37.99 -13.01 41.00
C SER A 289 -38.65 -14.20 40.28
N GLY A 290 -37.88 -15.28 40.09
CA GLY A 290 -38.35 -16.51 39.45
C GLY A 290 -38.29 -16.49 37.93
N ASP A 291 -37.69 -15.46 37.32
CA ASP A 291 -37.47 -15.43 35.88
C ASP A 291 -36.30 -16.34 35.43
N ASN A 292 -36.15 -16.47 34.12
CA ASN A 292 -35.12 -17.30 33.51
C ASN A 292 -33.87 -16.49 33.11
N THR A 293 -33.51 -15.45 33.86
CA THR A 293 -32.44 -14.50 33.48
C THR A 293 -31.11 -15.17 33.21
N TYR A 294 -30.71 -16.17 34.02
CA TYR A 294 -29.46 -16.92 33.79
C TYR A 294 -29.40 -17.55 32.38
N ASN A 295 -30.37 -18.41 32.03
CA ASN A 295 -30.32 -19.12 30.74
C ASN A 295 -30.58 -18.18 29.56
N ARG A 296 -31.45 -17.17 29.75
CA ARG A 296 -31.71 -16.14 28.73
C ARG A 296 -30.43 -15.37 28.42
N TYR A 297 -29.73 -14.86 29.43
CA TYR A 297 -28.50 -14.10 29.23
C TYR A 297 -27.39 -14.96 28.61
N LEU A 298 -27.19 -16.16 29.15
CA LEU A 298 -26.20 -17.13 28.66
C LEU A 298 -26.39 -17.45 27.17
N SER A 299 -27.60 -17.85 26.78
CA SER A 299 -27.91 -18.21 25.39
C SER A 299 -27.86 -17.00 24.46
N SER A 300 -28.39 -15.84 24.88
CA SER A 300 -28.42 -14.65 24.05
C SER A 300 -27.03 -14.06 23.80
N LEU A 301 -26.15 -14.01 24.80
CA LEU A 301 -24.78 -13.55 24.59
C LEU A 301 -24.00 -14.54 23.72
N TRP A 302 -24.20 -15.85 23.91
CA TRP A 302 -23.57 -16.84 23.03
C TRP A 302 -24.00 -16.72 21.56
N ASP A 303 -25.28 -16.46 21.31
CA ASP A 303 -25.80 -16.20 19.96
C ASP A 303 -25.15 -14.97 19.33
N VAL A 304 -24.96 -13.89 20.10
CA VAL A 304 -24.27 -12.67 19.66
C VAL A 304 -22.80 -12.95 19.33
N ILE A 305 -22.10 -13.71 20.18
CA ILE A 305 -20.71 -14.11 19.96
C ILE A 305 -20.60 -14.92 18.67
N ASN A 306 -21.42 -15.96 18.51
CA ASN A 306 -21.43 -16.81 17.31
C ASN A 306 -21.82 -16.04 16.06
N ALA A 307 -22.80 -15.14 16.14
CA ALA A 307 -23.17 -14.30 15.02
C ALA A 307 -21.98 -13.43 14.57
N SER A 308 -21.25 -12.82 15.51
CA SER A 308 -20.07 -12.01 15.18
C SER A 308 -18.98 -12.82 14.48
N ARG A 309 -18.76 -14.07 14.92
CA ARG A 309 -17.78 -15.01 14.36
C ARG A 309 -18.18 -15.47 12.95
N ASN A 310 -19.43 -15.92 12.80
CA ASN A 310 -19.95 -16.45 11.55
C ASN A 310 -20.04 -15.36 10.47
N LEU A 311 -20.59 -14.20 10.81
CA LEU A 311 -20.79 -13.08 9.87
C LEU A 311 -19.49 -12.36 9.50
N THR A 312 -18.33 -12.79 10.03
CA THR A 312 -17.02 -12.23 9.69
C THR A 312 -16.04 -13.29 9.19
N GLY A 313 -16.42 -14.56 9.20
CA GLY A 313 -15.53 -15.68 8.88
C GLY A 313 -14.43 -15.91 9.92
N LYS A 314 -14.65 -15.55 11.19
CA LYS A 314 -13.66 -15.60 12.27
C LYS A 314 -14.13 -16.52 13.41
N PRO A 315 -14.17 -17.85 13.20
CA PRO A 315 -14.80 -18.81 14.13
C PRO A 315 -14.19 -18.81 15.55
N ASN A 316 -12.94 -18.38 15.71
CA ASN A 316 -12.22 -18.36 16.97
C ASN A 316 -11.98 -16.93 17.48
N LEU A 317 -12.73 -15.94 17.00
CA LEU A 317 -12.57 -14.55 17.47
C LEU A 317 -12.74 -14.51 18.99
N ALA A 318 -11.70 -14.06 19.68
CA ALA A 318 -11.68 -13.96 21.13
C ALA A 318 -12.68 -12.89 21.61
N TRP A 319 -13.42 -13.22 22.67
CA TRP A 319 -14.29 -12.29 23.37
C TRP A 319 -13.86 -12.20 24.83
N VAL A 320 -13.61 -11.00 25.33
CA VAL A 320 -13.26 -10.74 26.72
C VAL A 320 -14.50 -10.18 27.42
N VAL A 321 -15.12 -10.99 28.29
CA VAL A 321 -16.43 -10.72 28.87
C VAL A 321 -16.30 -10.22 30.31
N ALA A 322 -16.78 -8.99 30.56
CA ALA A 322 -16.84 -8.45 31.91
C ALA A 322 -17.90 -9.16 32.76
N ARG A 323 -17.66 -9.24 34.07
CA ARG A 323 -18.73 -9.46 35.06
C ARG A 323 -19.29 -8.10 35.46
N ALA A 324 -20.43 -7.75 34.88
CA ALA A 324 -21.08 -6.47 35.07
C ALA A 324 -22.58 -6.68 35.15
N SER A 325 -23.20 -6.26 36.26
CA SER A 325 -24.64 -6.34 36.46
C SER A 325 -25.18 -5.21 37.32
N ARG A 326 -24.35 -4.45 38.03
CA ARG A 326 -24.76 -3.39 38.95
C ARG A 326 -25.79 -2.42 38.36
N PHE A 327 -26.94 -2.27 39.01
CA PHE A 327 -27.97 -1.30 38.62
C PHE A 327 -28.71 -0.74 39.84
N ASN A 328 -29.15 0.52 39.80
CA ASN A 328 -30.00 1.10 40.83
C ASN A 328 -31.49 0.89 40.51
N VAL A 329 -32.21 0.17 41.38
CA VAL A 329 -33.64 -0.10 41.22
C VAL A 329 -34.40 0.37 42.45
N ASN A 330 -35.37 1.25 42.24
CA ASN A 330 -36.18 1.86 43.29
C ASN A 330 -35.35 2.54 44.41
N GLY A 331 -34.22 3.16 44.03
CA GLY A 331 -33.34 3.86 44.96
C GLY A 331 -32.36 2.95 45.71
N ALA A 332 -32.33 1.65 45.42
CA ALA A 332 -31.37 0.71 45.97
C ALA A 332 -30.49 0.11 44.86
N THR A 333 -29.18 0.22 45.02
CA THR A 333 -28.22 -0.50 44.19
C THR A 333 -28.35 -2.01 44.43
N ARG A 334 -28.45 -2.78 43.33
CA ARG A 334 -28.42 -4.24 43.33
C ARG A 334 -27.46 -4.79 42.28
N VAL A 335 -27.01 -6.01 42.49
CA VAL A 335 -26.24 -6.83 41.53
C VAL A 335 -27.01 -8.13 41.28
N SER A 336 -26.81 -8.74 40.12
CA SER A 336 -27.49 -9.98 39.71
C SER A 336 -26.53 -11.17 39.70
N ALA A 337 -26.77 -12.11 40.61
CA ALA A 337 -26.06 -13.39 40.60
C ALA A 337 -26.37 -14.19 39.32
N ASN A 338 -27.59 -14.06 38.76
CA ASN A 338 -27.98 -14.76 37.54
C ASN A 338 -27.20 -14.28 36.32
N VAL A 339 -27.06 -12.96 36.15
CA VAL A 339 -26.26 -12.37 35.05
C VAL A 339 -24.77 -12.71 35.24
N VAL A 340 -24.22 -12.53 36.45
CA VAL A 340 -22.81 -12.80 36.74
C VAL A 340 -22.46 -14.27 36.57
N ASN A 341 -23.31 -15.19 37.02
CA ASN A 341 -23.09 -16.62 36.84
C ASN A 341 -23.17 -17.02 35.37
N ALA A 342 -24.07 -16.43 34.57
CA ALA A 342 -24.14 -16.68 33.13
C ALA A 342 -22.87 -16.17 32.41
N GLN A 343 -22.35 -15.00 32.79
CA GLN A 343 -21.07 -14.50 32.29
C GLN A 343 -19.92 -15.43 32.66
N ASN A 344 -19.88 -15.93 33.90
CA ASN A 344 -18.87 -16.89 34.36
C ASN A 344 -18.97 -18.25 33.65
N GLU A 345 -20.18 -18.73 33.34
CA GLU A 345 -20.36 -19.98 32.58
C GLU A 345 -19.75 -19.88 31.19
N LEU A 346 -19.98 -18.76 30.47
CA LEU A 346 -19.34 -18.50 29.18
C LEU A 346 -17.80 -18.49 29.28
N ILE A 347 -17.26 -17.91 30.35
CA ILE A 347 -15.82 -17.75 30.56
C ILE A 347 -15.14 -19.08 30.94
N ASN A 348 -15.77 -19.88 31.80
CA ASN A 348 -15.13 -21.02 32.44
C ASN A 348 -15.36 -22.35 31.72
N ASN A 349 -16.33 -22.42 30.80
CA ASN A 349 -16.69 -23.64 30.08
C ASN A 349 -16.23 -23.59 28.61
N ASP A 350 -14.91 -23.55 28.42
CA ASP A 350 -14.26 -23.44 27.09
C ASP A 350 -14.62 -24.61 26.14
N GLY A 351 -15.07 -25.75 26.68
CA GLY A 351 -15.57 -26.87 25.87
C GLY A 351 -16.87 -26.55 25.12
N LEU A 352 -17.78 -25.77 25.72
CA LEU A 352 -19.03 -25.33 25.09
C LEU A 352 -18.93 -23.94 24.49
N TYR A 353 -18.17 -23.05 25.13
CA TYR A 353 -18.09 -21.62 24.83
C TYR A 353 -16.66 -21.21 24.54
N SER A 354 -16.08 -21.82 23.50
CA SER A 354 -14.65 -21.66 23.24
C SER A 354 -14.24 -20.22 22.92
N ASN A 355 -13.00 -19.87 23.27
CA ASN A 355 -12.40 -18.56 23.01
C ASN A 355 -13.17 -17.39 23.65
N VAL A 356 -13.79 -17.64 24.82
CA VAL A 356 -14.35 -16.59 25.68
C VAL A 356 -13.47 -16.47 26.91
N PHE A 357 -12.99 -15.25 27.16
CA PHE A 357 -11.96 -14.95 28.14
C PHE A 357 -12.50 -14.02 29.23
N GLN A 358 -11.87 -14.11 30.39
CA GLN A 358 -12.26 -13.35 31.57
C GLN A 358 -11.94 -11.85 31.42
N GLY A 359 -12.96 -10.99 31.42
CA GLY A 359 -12.82 -9.53 31.51
C GLY A 359 -12.69 -9.01 32.96
N PRO A 360 -12.94 -7.72 33.21
CA PRO A 360 -13.00 -7.19 34.57
C PRO A 360 -14.27 -7.64 35.29
N GLU A 361 -14.27 -7.61 36.61
CA GLU A 361 -15.49 -7.71 37.43
C GLU A 361 -15.73 -6.34 38.04
N THR A 362 -16.84 -5.69 37.69
CA THR A 362 -17.07 -4.28 38.04
C THR A 362 -18.07 -4.11 39.18
N ASP A 363 -18.88 -5.13 39.48
CA ASP A 363 -19.89 -5.12 40.54
C ASP A 363 -19.35 -4.84 41.96
N PRO A 364 -18.20 -5.39 42.39
CA PRO A 364 -17.65 -5.16 43.73
C PRO A 364 -17.16 -3.74 43.99
N PHE A 365 -16.98 -2.92 42.95
CA PHE A 365 -16.24 -1.66 43.04
C PHE A 365 -17.11 -0.44 43.37
N TYR A 366 -18.05 -0.58 44.31
CA TYR A 366 -19.12 0.37 44.61
C TYR A 366 -18.70 1.71 45.24
N THR A 367 -17.48 1.83 45.74
CA THR A 367 -16.91 3.10 46.28
C THR A 367 -16.12 3.88 45.24
N ILE A 368 -15.93 3.31 44.05
CA ILE A 368 -15.26 3.96 42.94
C ILE A 368 -16.24 4.91 42.28
N GLU A 369 -16.35 6.11 42.84
CA GLU A 369 -16.69 7.34 42.13
C GLU A 369 -17.57 7.17 40.87
N TYR A 370 -18.77 6.65 41.08
CA TYR A 370 -19.81 6.54 40.07
C TYR A 370 -20.53 7.88 39.88
N ARG A 371 -21.22 8.02 38.75
CA ARG A 371 -22.28 9.02 38.58
C ARG A 371 -23.33 8.88 39.67
N HIS A 372 -24.17 9.92 39.79
CA HIS A 372 -25.27 9.93 40.76
C HIS A 372 -26.24 8.75 40.60
N ASP A 373 -26.30 8.14 39.41
CA ASP A 373 -27.09 6.93 39.17
C ASP A 373 -26.54 5.65 39.81
N GLU A 374 -25.32 5.67 40.36
CA GLU A 374 -24.62 4.53 40.95
C GLU A 374 -24.39 3.36 39.98
N VAL A 375 -24.46 3.58 38.66
CA VAL A 375 -24.26 2.55 37.62
C VAL A 375 -23.06 2.87 36.74
N HIS A 376 -22.94 4.14 36.33
CA HIS A 376 -21.92 4.54 35.36
C HIS A 376 -20.69 5.10 36.05
N PHE A 377 -19.52 4.72 35.58
CA PHE A 377 -18.27 5.34 36.01
C PHE A 377 -18.22 6.81 35.54
N ARG A 378 -17.52 7.68 36.28
CA ARG A 378 -17.27 9.08 35.88
C ARG A 378 -15.86 9.53 36.22
N GLY A 379 -15.48 10.65 35.61
CA GLY A 379 -14.26 11.36 35.96
C GLY A 379 -12.99 10.78 35.33
N ASP A 380 -12.16 11.68 34.81
CA ASP A 380 -10.89 11.42 34.14
C ASP A 380 -9.67 11.57 35.06
N GLY A 381 -9.90 11.83 36.35
CA GLY A 381 -8.88 12.02 37.37
C GLY A 381 -8.26 13.41 37.40
N VAL A 382 -8.67 14.34 36.52
CA VAL A 382 -8.05 15.67 36.41
C VAL A 382 -9.05 16.81 36.26
N THR A 383 -10.20 16.57 35.62
CA THR A 383 -11.21 17.58 35.33
C THR A 383 -12.22 17.65 36.48
N PRO A 384 -12.38 18.83 37.13
CA PRO A 384 -13.39 19.00 38.16
C PRO A 384 -14.80 18.83 37.58
N SER A 385 -15.64 18.07 38.28
CA SER A 385 -17.07 17.97 38.04
C SER A 385 -17.81 19.25 38.45
N PRO A 386 -19.09 19.43 38.08
CA PRO A 386 -19.88 20.62 38.46
C PRO A 386 -20.00 20.88 39.98
N ASP A 387 -19.82 19.84 40.79
CA ASP A 387 -19.75 19.89 42.26
C ASP A 387 -18.37 20.33 42.80
N GLY A 388 -17.40 20.62 41.92
CA GLY A 388 -16.04 21.04 42.24
C GLY A 388 -15.09 19.90 42.61
N GLN A 389 -15.55 18.65 42.64
CA GLN A 389 -14.73 17.48 42.99
C GLN A 389 -14.09 16.86 41.73
N ILE A 390 -12.91 16.28 41.89
CA ILE A 390 -12.23 15.52 40.83
C ILE A 390 -12.48 14.05 41.08
N TYR A 391 -12.95 13.35 40.06
CA TYR A 391 -13.25 11.92 40.12
C TYR A 391 -12.36 11.13 39.14
N SER A 392 -12.01 9.89 39.44
CA SER A 392 -11.10 9.01 38.69
C SER A 392 -11.71 7.64 38.32
N GLY A 393 -13.03 7.50 38.38
CA GLY A 393 -13.73 6.24 38.09
C GLY A 393 -13.41 5.67 36.71
N LEU A 394 -13.20 6.51 35.69
CA LEU A 394 -12.84 6.03 34.35
C LEU A 394 -11.40 5.55 34.23
N ILE A 395 -10.49 6.10 35.04
CA ILE A 395 -9.10 5.62 35.15
C ILE A 395 -9.08 4.24 35.81
N HIS A 396 -9.92 4.02 36.82
CA HIS A 396 -10.05 2.71 37.46
C HIS A 396 -10.68 1.68 36.52
N LEU A 397 -11.75 2.04 35.79
CA LEU A 397 -12.32 1.15 34.78
C LEU A 397 -11.30 0.76 33.71
N ALA A 398 -10.49 1.71 33.25
CA ALA A 398 -9.39 1.43 32.33
C ALA A 398 -8.35 0.46 32.92
N ASN A 399 -7.97 0.61 34.19
CA ASN A 399 -7.10 -0.35 34.90
C ASN A 399 -7.71 -1.75 34.92
N PHE A 400 -8.99 -1.86 35.29
CA PHE A 400 -9.66 -3.15 35.39
C PHE A 400 -9.65 -3.91 34.06
N TRP A 401 -9.88 -3.22 32.95
CA TRP A 401 -9.75 -3.82 31.62
C TRP A 401 -8.30 -4.18 31.30
N ALA A 402 -7.36 -3.26 31.51
CA ALA A 402 -5.95 -3.49 31.18
C ALA A 402 -5.35 -4.66 31.96
N ASP A 403 -5.73 -4.86 33.23
CA ASP A 403 -5.28 -5.96 34.09
C ASP A 403 -5.67 -7.34 33.53
N LYS A 404 -6.70 -7.40 32.68
CA LYS A 404 -7.19 -8.63 32.07
C LYS A 404 -6.57 -8.93 30.71
N ILE A 405 -5.89 -7.95 30.13
CA ILE A 405 -5.02 -8.17 28.97
C ILE A 405 -3.63 -8.52 29.51
N THR A 406 -3.41 -9.81 29.74
CA THR A 406 -2.15 -10.38 30.27
C THR A 406 -1.34 -11.06 29.16
N PRO A 407 -0.03 -11.31 29.36
CA PRO A 407 0.74 -12.16 28.46
C PRO A 407 0.09 -13.54 28.24
N ASP A 408 -0.51 -14.14 29.28
CA ASP A 408 -1.22 -15.42 29.17
C ASP A 408 -2.44 -15.31 28.27
N PHE A 409 -3.24 -14.25 28.39
CA PHE A 409 -4.35 -13.99 27.48
C PHE A 409 -3.87 -13.83 26.04
N LEU A 410 -2.78 -13.09 25.81
CA LEU A 410 -2.22 -12.93 24.46
C LEU A 410 -1.73 -14.26 23.87
N ASN A 411 -1.14 -15.13 24.69
CA ASN A 411 -0.68 -16.45 24.27
C ASN A 411 -1.83 -17.43 23.98
N GLN A 412 -2.92 -17.34 24.75
CA GLN A 412 -4.08 -18.23 24.63
C GLN A 412 -5.08 -17.77 23.54
N SER A 413 -5.15 -16.46 23.27
CA SER A 413 -5.99 -15.92 22.20
C SER A 413 -5.32 -16.06 20.85
N ASN A 414 -6.10 -16.42 19.83
CA ASN A 414 -5.65 -16.45 18.43
C ASN A 414 -6.10 -15.17 17.73
N PRO A 415 -5.21 -14.21 17.46
CA PRO A 415 -5.57 -12.98 16.77
C PRO A 415 -5.81 -13.26 15.29
N TYR A 416 -6.64 -12.43 14.67
CA TYR A 416 -6.83 -12.44 13.22
C TYR A 416 -5.97 -11.36 12.60
N ALA A 417 -5.16 -11.74 11.61
CA ALA A 417 -4.35 -10.80 10.84
C ALA A 417 -5.22 -9.91 9.94
N ALA A 418 -4.65 -8.79 9.50
CA ALA A 418 -5.21 -7.97 8.43
C ALA A 418 -5.38 -8.80 7.15
N THR A 419 -6.47 -8.55 6.43
CA THR A 419 -6.64 -9.07 5.06
C THR A 419 -5.87 -8.20 4.09
N SER A 420 -5.12 -8.82 3.17
CA SER A 420 -4.40 -8.09 2.13
C SER A 420 -5.34 -7.15 1.36
N PRO A 421 -4.91 -5.91 1.07
CA PRO A 421 -5.53 -5.10 0.05
C PRO A 421 -5.67 -5.88 -1.26
N PRO A 422 -6.77 -5.68 -2.02
CA PRO A 422 -6.91 -6.28 -3.34
C PRO A 422 -5.84 -5.72 -4.27
N VAL A 423 -5.00 -6.61 -4.81
CA VAL A 423 -3.98 -6.27 -5.79
C VAL A 423 -4.65 -5.97 -7.12
N VAL A 424 -4.43 -4.77 -7.64
CA VAL A 424 -5.02 -4.32 -8.89
C VAL A 424 -3.95 -4.28 -9.97
N ASP A 425 -4.16 -5.04 -11.04
CA ASP A 425 -3.34 -4.95 -12.24
C ASP A 425 -3.77 -3.74 -13.07
N ALA A 426 -2.80 -2.96 -13.55
CA ALA A 426 -3.06 -1.76 -14.34
C ALA A 426 -2.37 -1.84 -15.70
N THR A 427 -3.14 -1.90 -16.78
CA THR A 427 -2.65 -1.78 -18.17
C THR A 427 -3.11 -0.46 -18.73
N TYR A 428 -2.22 0.32 -19.34
CA TYR A 428 -2.70 1.42 -20.18
C TYR A 428 -3.51 0.90 -21.37
N ALA A 429 -4.56 1.63 -21.73
CA ALA A 429 -5.38 1.36 -22.89
C ALA A 429 -4.71 1.88 -24.18
N SER A 430 -5.18 1.42 -25.34
CA SER A 430 -4.71 1.86 -26.65
C SER A 430 -4.82 3.39 -26.79
N GLY A 431 -3.69 4.08 -27.01
CA GLY A 431 -3.62 5.54 -27.09
C GLY A 431 -3.15 6.25 -25.82
N GLY A 432 -2.79 5.52 -24.76
CA GLY A 432 -1.98 6.02 -23.63
C GLY A 432 -2.66 6.98 -22.64
N SER A 433 -3.88 7.45 -22.93
CA SER A 433 -4.61 8.42 -22.09
C SER A 433 -5.58 7.82 -21.08
N GLN A 434 -5.81 6.50 -21.16
CA GLN A 434 -6.66 5.75 -20.26
C GLN A 434 -5.92 4.54 -19.70
N THR A 435 -6.35 4.05 -18.54
CA THR A 435 -5.84 2.85 -17.90
C THR A 435 -6.99 1.89 -17.63
N THR A 436 -6.81 0.64 -18.01
CA THR A 436 -7.66 -0.48 -17.61
C THR A 436 -7.11 -1.06 -16.32
N PHE A 437 -7.89 -0.93 -15.26
CA PHE A 437 -7.67 -1.60 -13.99
C PHE A 437 -8.37 -2.95 -13.99
N THR A 438 -7.71 -3.99 -13.48
CA THR A 438 -8.24 -5.34 -13.30
C THR A 438 -8.09 -5.72 -11.84
N GLY A 439 -9.23 -5.89 -11.15
CA GLY A 439 -9.25 -6.44 -9.80
C GLY A 439 -8.84 -7.92 -9.79
N PRO A 440 -8.45 -8.45 -8.63
CA PRO A 440 -8.01 -9.84 -8.51
C PRO A 440 -9.11 -10.83 -8.91
N SER A 441 -8.75 -12.03 -9.35
CA SER A 441 -9.73 -13.11 -9.56
C SER A 441 -10.01 -13.82 -8.24
N LEU A 442 -11.19 -13.54 -7.65
CA LEU A 442 -11.58 -14.07 -6.34
C LEU A 442 -12.72 -15.10 -6.48
N PRO A 443 -12.68 -16.20 -5.72
CA PRO A 443 -13.72 -17.23 -5.75
C PRO A 443 -15.00 -16.78 -5.03
N GLY A 444 -16.16 -17.29 -5.44
CA GLY A 444 -17.44 -16.97 -4.81
C GLY A 444 -17.97 -15.57 -5.14
N ASP A 445 -19.01 -15.14 -4.43
CA ASP A 445 -19.79 -13.94 -4.76
C ASP A 445 -19.14 -12.62 -4.26
N HIS A 446 -17.84 -12.45 -4.48
CA HIS A 446 -17.16 -11.19 -4.18
C HIS A 446 -17.72 -10.05 -5.03
N GLN A 447 -17.90 -8.88 -4.42
CA GLN A 447 -18.34 -7.68 -5.12
C GLN A 447 -17.15 -6.77 -5.39
N TYR A 448 -16.99 -6.35 -6.63
CA TYR A 448 -16.05 -5.31 -7.04
C TYR A 448 -16.80 -3.99 -7.07
N ASN A 449 -16.27 -2.98 -6.39
CA ASN A 449 -16.83 -1.63 -6.40
C ASN A 449 -15.68 -0.64 -6.65
N TRP A 450 -15.61 -0.09 -7.86
CA TRP A 450 -14.66 0.96 -8.19
C TRP A 450 -15.20 2.31 -7.77
N LEU A 451 -14.37 3.08 -7.07
CA LEU A 451 -14.74 4.34 -6.43
C LEU A 451 -13.78 5.45 -6.83
N MET A 452 -14.21 6.70 -6.66
CA MET A 452 -13.27 7.81 -6.53
C MET A 452 -12.45 7.63 -5.24
N SER A 453 -11.18 8.02 -5.25
CA SER A 453 -10.28 7.73 -4.11
C SER A 453 -10.66 8.43 -2.80
N ASP A 454 -11.35 9.57 -2.88
CA ASP A 454 -11.79 10.41 -1.76
C ASP A 454 -13.25 10.15 -1.35
N ASP A 455 -13.99 9.33 -2.11
CA ASP A 455 -15.38 8.97 -1.82
C ASP A 455 -15.54 7.45 -1.76
N CYS A 456 -15.55 6.90 -0.53
CA CYS A 456 -15.66 5.46 -0.31
C CYS A 456 -17.10 4.89 -0.42
N ASN A 457 -18.08 5.72 -0.82
CA ASN A 457 -19.50 5.34 -0.88
C ASN A 457 -20.10 5.46 -2.29
N ASN A 458 -19.53 6.29 -3.18
CA ASN A 458 -20.04 6.48 -4.53
C ASN A 458 -19.43 5.51 -5.57
N VAL A 459 -20.16 4.42 -5.85
CA VAL A 459 -19.74 3.38 -6.80
C VAL A 459 -19.84 3.85 -8.25
N GLN A 460 -18.70 3.84 -8.95
CA GLN A 460 -18.58 4.20 -10.36
C GLN A 460 -18.73 3.01 -11.30
N ASN A 461 -18.25 1.83 -10.89
CA ASN A 461 -18.29 0.62 -11.70
C ASN A 461 -18.26 -0.63 -10.81
N THR A 462 -18.88 -1.72 -11.25
CA THR A 462 -18.94 -2.99 -10.48
C THR A 462 -18.37 -4.21 -11.20
N SER A 463 -17.83 -4.03 -12.41
CA SER A 463 -17.15 -5.08 -13.15
C SER A 463 -15.77 -5.36 -12.55
N GLN A 464 -15.25 -6.56 -12.72
CA GLN A 464 -13.88 -6.89 -12.30
C GLN A 464 -12.83 -6.01 -13.01
N GLN A 465 -13.12 -5.58 -14.24
CA GLN A 465 -12.27 -4.71 -15.04
C GLN A 465 -12.95 -3.37 -15.31
N TRP A 466 -12.19 -2.28 -15.26
CA TRP A 466 -12.68 -0.94 -15.54
C TRP A 466 -11.62 -0.10 -16.25
N THR A 467 -11.96 0.43 -17.43
CA THR A 467 -11.11 1.36 -18.20
C THR A 467 -11.53 2.79 -17.93
N VAL A 468 -10.58 3.63 -17.50
CA VAL A 468 -10.84 5.01 -17.06
C VAL A 468 -9.79 5.99 -17.57
N GLY A 469 -10.22 7.24 -17.72
CA GLY A 469 -9.34 8.37 -18.00
C GLY A 469 -8.64 8.90 -16.74
N ALA A 470 -8.10 10.11 -16.85
CA ALA A 470 -7.37 10.75 -15.77
C ALA A 470 -8.22 10.90 -14.50
N GLY A 471 -7.63 10.57 -13.35
CA GLY A 471 -8.31 10.60 -12.06
C GLY A 471 -7.61 9.73 -11.02
N LEU A 472 -8.09 9.83 -9.78
CA LEU A 472 -7.60 9.04 -8.65
C LEU A 472 -8.73 8.14 -8.16
N TYR A 473 -8.51 6.83 -8.25
CA TYR A 473 -9.51 5.81 -8.03
C TYR A 473 -9.09 4.84 -6.93
N LYS A 474 -9.99 3.94 -6.53
CA LYS A 474 -9.68 2.79 -5.68
C LYS A 474 -10.65 1.66 -5.96
N LEU A 475 -10.21 0.43 -5.71
CA LEU A 475 -11.07 -0.74 -5.71
C LEU A 475 -11.48 -1.06 -4.27
N LYS A 476 -12.79 -1.16 -4.03
CA LYS A 476 -13.37 -1.77 -2.83
C LYS A 476 -13.84 -3.17 -3.17
N VAL A 477 -13.33 -4.18 -2.47
CA VAL A 477 -13.80 -5.56 -2.56
C VAL A 477 -14.59 -5.91 -1.32
N ILE A 478 -15.76 -6.51 -1.52
CA ILE A 478 -16.60 -7.04 -0.44
C ILE A 478 -16.69 -8.56 -0.60
N ASP A 479 -16.30 -9.32 0.42
CA ASP A 479 -16.39 -10.78 0.42
C ASP A 479 -17.82 -11.29 0.75
N PRO A 480 -18.10 -12.60 0.64
CA PRO A 480 -19.41 -13.16 0.99
C PRO A 480 -19.84 -12.96 2.45
N ASN A 481 -18.89 -12.79 3.37
CA ASN A 481 -19.15 -12.45 4.77
C ASN A 481 -19.33 -10.93 4.98
N ARG A 482 -19.30 -10.13 3.91
CA ARG A 482 -19.37 -8.67 3.91
C ARG A 482 -18.11 -7.99 4.44
N ASN A 483 -17.00 -8.72 4.63
CA ASN A 483 -15.72 -8.10 4.94
C ASN A 483 -15.29 -7.21 3.77
N THR A 484 -14.83 -6.01 4.07
CA THR A 484 -14.52 -4.97 3.10
C THR A 484 -13.04 -4.62 3.18
N VAL A 485 -12.36 -4.65 2.04
CA VAL A 485 -10.97 -4.20 1.88
C VAL A 485 -10.86 -3.24 0.70
N TYR A 486 -9.90 -2.32 0.78
CA TYR A 486 -9.64 -1.31 -0.25
C TYR A 486 -8.24 -1.47 -0.81
N SER A 487 -8.08 -1.30 -2.13
CA SER A 487 -6.77 -1.17 -2.75
C SER A 487 -6.10 0.13 -2.29
N PRO A 488 -4.77 0.26 -2.44
CA PRO A 488 -4.14 1.58 -2.53
C PRO A 488 -4.85 2.45 -3.58
N ALA A 489 -4.73 3.77 -3.46
CA ALA A 489 -5.28 4.67 -4.47
C ALA A 489 -4.51 4.51 -5.79
N LEU A 490 -5.26 4.45 -6.88
CA LEU A 490 -4.80 4.17 -8.23
C LEU A 490 -4.87 5.45 -9.06
N ASN A 491 -3.72 5.93 -9.53
CA ASN A 491 -3.65 7.20 -10.26
C ASN A 491 -3.57 6.99 -11.76
N VAL A 492 -4.40 7.70 -12.52
CA VAL A 492 -4.30 7.83 -13.97
C VAL A 492 -3.93 9.27 -14.30
N THR A 493 -2.74 9.47 -14.85
CA THR A 493 -2.18 10.79 -15.19
C THR A 493 -2.69 11.35 -16.51
N GLY A 494 -3.41 10.55 -17.31
CA GLY A 494 -3.88 10.93 -18.66
C GLY A 494 -2.79 10.90 -19.75
N THR A 495 -1.56 10.53 -19.37
CA THR A 495 -0.43 10.23 -20.26
C THR A 495 0.29 9.02 -19.70
N ALA A 496 0.72 8.11 -20.57
CA ALA A 496 1.47 6.94 -20.16
C ALA A 496 2.84 7.36 -19.59
N LEU A 497 3.34 6.63 -18.58
CA LEU A 497 4.72 6.81 -18.14
C LEU A 497 5.67 6.26 -19.21
N PRO A 498 6.83 6.90 -19.45
CA PRO A 498 7.82 6.45 -20.43
C PRO A 498 8.35 5.04 -20.17
N VAL A 499 9.03 4.47 -21.16
CA VAL A 499 9.67 3.15 -21.13
C VAL A 499 10.52 2.90 -19.88
N THR A 500 10.44 1.68 -19.32
CA THR A 500 11.33 1.24 -18.23
C THR A 500 12.49 0.43 -18.79
N TRP A 501 13.69 0.99 -18.77
CA TRP A 501 14.90 0.34 -19.27
C TRP A 501 15.39 -0.79 -18.35
N GLN A 502 15.82 -1.92 -18.92
CA GLN A 502 16.43 -3.04 -18.19
C GLN A 502 17.96 -3.04 -18.33
N SER A 503 18.48 -2.85 -19.54
CA SER A 503 19.93 -2.80 -19.78
C SER A 503 20.25 -2.01 -21.05
N PHE A 504 21.46 -1.46 -21.12
CA PHE A 504 22.00 -0.86 -22.33
C PHE A 504 23.53 -0.97 -22.29
N ASN A 505 24.11 -1.60 -23.31
CA ASN A 505 25.55 -1.86 -23.41
C ASN A 505 26.04 -1.64 -24.84
N ALA A 506 27.28 -1.18 -24.98
CA ALA A 506 28.00 -1.11 -26.25
C ALA A 506 29.31 -1.89 -26.14
N ARG A 507 29.65 -2.67 -27.16
CA ARG A 507 30.90 -3.45 -27.22
C ARG A 507 31.46 -3.52 -28.64
N MET A 508 32.76 -3.76 -28.75
CA MET A 508 33.37 -4.16 -30.01
C MET A 508 33.05 -5.64 -30.28
N ALA A 509 32.41 -5.93 -31.41
CA ALA A 509 32.19 -7.28 -31.89
C ALA A 509 33.44 -7.85 -32.59
N ALA A 510 33.52 -9.18 -32.66
CA ALA A 510 34.65 -9.89 -33.26
C ALA A 510 34.86 -9.55 -34.76
N ASN A 511 33.81 -9.11 -35.44
CA ASN A 511 33.86 -8.65 -36.83
C ASN A 511 34.41 -7.22 -37.00
N GLY A 512 34.79 -6.54 -35.91
CA GLY A 512 35.36 -5.21 -35.92
C GLY A 512 34.35 -4.06 -35.94
N ARG A 513 33.06 -4.34 -35.72
CA ARG A 513 32.00 -3.34 -35.61
C ARG A 513 31.61 -3.08 -34.17
N VAL A 514 31.02 -1.91 -33.91
CA VAL A 514 30.40 -1.63 -32.61
C VAL A 514 29.01 -2.26 -32.61
N THR A 515 28.72 -3.04 -31.57
CA THR A 515 27.40 -3.59 -31.30
C THR A 515 26.80 -2.91 -30.08
N LEU A 516 25.54 -2.51 -30.19
CA LEU A 516 24.70 -2.03 -29.11
C LEU A 516 23.61 -3.06 -28.83
N ASP A 517 23.55 -3.51 -27.59
CA ASP A 517 22.50 -4.41 -27.10
C ASP A 517 21.76 -3.69 -25.95
N TRP A 518 20.43 -3.65 -26.02
CA TRP A 518 19.60 -3.14 -24.94
C TRP A 518 18.39 -4.02 -24.70
N ALA A 519 17.85 -3.89 -23.50
CA ALA A 519 16.58 -4.47 -23.17
C ALA A 519 15.75 -3.48 -22.36
N THR A 520 14.45 -3.51 -22.56
CA THR A 520 13.44 -2.81 -21.77
C THR A 520 12.77 -3.83 -20.85
N ALA A 521 12.44 -3.44 -19.62
CA ALA A 521 11.67 -4.27 -18.70
C ALA A 521 10.17 -4.20 -19.06
N SER A 522 9.73 -3.00 -19.43
CA SER A 522 8.41 -2.74 -19.99
C SER A 522 8.49 -1.55 -20.94
N GLU A 523 7.63 -1.57 -21.95
CA GLU A 523 7.46 -0.48 -22.90
C GLU A 523 6.01 -0.06 -22.90
N MET A 524 5.79 1.25 -23.00
CA MET A 524 4.46 1.78 -23.04
C MET A 524 4.44 2.99 -23.94
N ASN A 525 3.52 3.00 -24.90
CA ASN A 525 3.40 4.05 -25.91
C ASN A 525 4.69 4.31 -26.71
N ALA A 526 5.66 3.39 -26.64
CA ALA A 526 6.98 3.59 -27.21
C ALA A 526 6.90 3.51 -28.74
N SER A 527 7.18 4.61 -29.44
CA SER A 527 7.19 4.59 -30.90
C SER A 527 8.47 3.93 -31.40
N HIS A 528 9.61 4.46 -30.99
CA HIS A 528 10.92 4.00 -31.46
C HIS A 528 12.05 4.45 -30.55
N PHE A 529 13.20 3.82 -30.73
CA PHE A 529 14.47 4.22 -30.15
C PHE A 529 15.32 4.94 -31.20
N GLU A 530 15.68 6.18 -30.92
CA GLU A 530 16.77 6.87 -31.60
C GLU A 530 18.11 6.41 -31.02
N VAL A 531 18.89 5.66 -31.80
CA VAL A 531 20.28 5.33 -31.46
C VAL A 531 21.13 6.56 -31.70
N GLN A 532 21.68 7.15 -30.65
CA GLN A 532 22.45 8.39 -30.74
C GLN A 532 23.93 8.15 -30.46
N ARG A 533 24.79 8.76 -31.29
CA ARG A 533 26.26 8.67 -31.20
C ARG A 533 26.88 10.05 -30.99
N SER A 534 27.98 10.10 -30.25
CA SER A 534 28.82 11.27 -30.05
C SER A 534 30.30 10.90 -30.05
N THR A 535 31.17 11.82 -30.46
CA THR A 535 32.64 11.69 -30.36
C THR A 535 33.23 12.48 -29.18
N ASP A 536 32.43 13.32 -28.51
CA ASP A 536 32.85 14.22 -27.44
C ASP A 536 32.00 14.11 -26.16
N SER A 537 31.05 13.15 -26.14
CA SER A 537 30.05 12.92 -25.10
C SER A 537 29.11 14.10 -24.81
N ARG A 538 29.07 15.11 -25.67
CA ARG A 538 28.27 16.34 -25.50
C ARG A 538 27.29 16.51 -26.64
N ALA A 539 27.77 16.49 -27.88
CA ALA A 539 26.95 16.60 -29.07
C ALA A 539 26.60 15.20 -29.60
N PHE A 540 25.32 14.85 -29.54
CA PHE A 540 24.79 13.56 -29.99
C PHE A 540 24.00 13.71 -31.29
N THR A 541 24.24 12.82 -32.24
CA THR A 541 23.50 12.71 -33.51
C THR A 541 22.84 11.34 -33.61
N THR A 542 21.59 11.30 -34.05
CA THR A 542 20.86 10.05 -34.31
C THR A 542 21.46 9.34 -35.52
N VAL A 543 21.98 8.13 -35.31
CA VAL A 543 22.60 7.29 -36.35
C VAL A 543 21.68 6.17 -36.84
N SER A 544 20.66 5.81 -36.05
CA SER A 544 19.66 4.83 -36.45
C SER A 544 18.35 5.02 -35.67
N ILE A 545 17.27 4.49 -36.22
CA ILE A 545 15.96 4.39 -35.57
C ILE A 545 15.59 2.91 -35.53
N VAL A 546 15.27 2.42 -34.33
CA VAL A 546 14.82 1.04 -34.11
C VAL A 546 13.42 1.08 -33.52
N ASN A 547 12.44 0.50 -34.20
CA ASN A 547 11.06 0.47 -33.71
C ASN A 547 10.99 -0.26 -32.36
N ALA A 548 10.27 0.33 -31.43
CA ALA A 548 9.96 -0.31 -30.16
C ALA A 548 8.81 -1.32 -30.35
N ALA A 549 8.55 -2.15 -29.34
CA ALA A 549 7.42 -3.07 -29.30
C ALA A 549 6.09 -2.33 -29.08
N GLY A 550 6.11 -1.02 -28.79
CA GLY A 550 4.92 -0.21 -28.55
C GLY A 550 4.44 -0.32 -27.12
N ASN A 551 3.80 -1.44 -26.81
CA ASN A 551 3.27 -1.75 -25.48
C ASN A 551 3.70 -3.17 -25.10
N SER A 552 4.61 -3.31 -24.14
CA SER A 552 5.10 -4.59 -23.64
C SER A 552 5.23 -4.58 -22.12
N ARG A 553 4.74 -5.64 -21.47
CA ARG A 553 4.99 -5.93 -20.05
C ARG A 553 6.14 -6.93 -19.83
N ASN A 554 6.64 -7.50 -20.92
CA ASN A 554 7.73 -8.47 -20.90
C ASN A 554 9.02 -7.80 -21.36
N THR A 555 10.14 -8.39 -20.96
CA THR A 555 11.44 -7.97 -21.47
C THR A 555 11.47 -8.02 -23.00
N SER A 556 11.71 -6.88 -23.63
CA SER A 556 12.01 -6.79 -25.06
C SER A 556 13.51 -6.55 -25.21
N SER A 557 14.16 -7.34 -26.05
CA SER A 557 15.59 -7.20 -26.34
C SER A 557 15.79 -6.71 -27.76
N TYR A 558 16.73 -5.79 -27.93
CA TYR A 558 17.03 -5.15 -29.18
C TYR A 558 18.53 -5.15 -29.43
N HIS A 559 18.86 -5.07 -30.71
CA HIS A 559 20.21 -5.15 -31.20
C HIS A 559 20.40 -4.16 -32.34
N TYR A 560 21.50 -3.44 -32.31
CA TYR A 560 21.95 -2.59 -33.41
C TYR A 560 23.44 -2.79 -33.64
N GLU A 561 23.81 -2.99 -34.90
CA GLU A 561 25.19 -3.10 -35.33
C GLU A 561 25.55 -1.89 -36.19
N GLU A 562 26.59 -1.19 -35.77
CA GLU A 562 27.07 0.02 -36.43
C GLU A 562 27.89 -0.32 -37.69
N GLU A 563 28.01 0.66 -38.58
CA GLU A 563 28.98 0.57 -39.68
C GLU A 563 30.43 0.58 -39.18
N PHE A 564 31.38 0.27 -40.07
CA PHE A 564 32.79 0.33 -39.71
C PHE A 564 33.20 1.76 -39.37
N LEU A 565 33.63 1.97 -38.13
CA LEU A 565 34.06 3.29 -37.65
C LEU A 565 35.58 3.45 -37.72
N PRO A 566 36.08 4.67 -37.99
CA PRO A 566 37.48 4.99 -37.79
C PRO A 566 37.92 4.79 -36.34
N LYS A 567 39.22 4.57 -36.14
CA LYS A 567 39.84 4.49 -34.80
C LYS A 567 39.46 5.71 -33.97
N GLY A 568 38.93 5.47 -32.77
CA GLY A 568 38.50 6.55 -31.88
C GLY A 568 37.69 6.07 -30.68
N MET A 569 37.37 7.02 -29.80
CA MET A 569 36.38 6.81 -28.74
C MET A 569 35.02 7.28 -29.22
N TYR A 570 34.00 6.46 -29.02
CA TYR A 570 32.61 6.79 -29.34
C TYR A 570 31.74 6.60 -28.12
N TYR A 571 30.77 7.50 -27.98
CA TYR A 571 29.79 7.51 -26.90
C TYR A 571 28.42 7.27 -27.51
N TYR A 572 27.62 6.45 -26.85
CA TYR A 572 26.29 6.10 -27.28
C TYR A 572 25.28 6.31 -26.16
N ARG A 573 24.07 6.70 -26.54
CA ARG A 573 22.87 6.66 -25.71
C ARG A 573 21.68 6.30 -26.58
N LEU A 574 20.64 5.80 -25.96
CA LEU A 574 19.34 5.65 -26.59
C LEU A 574 18.47 6.81 -26.13
N LYS A 575 17.76 7.41 -27.07
CA LYS A 575 16.62 8.28 -26.78
C LYS A 575 15.39 7.51 -27.24
N GLU A 576 14.56 7.11 -26.30
CA GLU A 576 13.25 6.56 -26.59
C GLU A 576 12.30 7.72 -26.92
N VAL A 577 11.39 7.48 -27.86
CA VAL A 577 10.40 8.45 -28.30
C VAL A 577 9.04 7.78 -28.24
N ASP A 578 8.15 8.33 -27.43
CA ASP A 578 6.77 7.90 -27.31
C ASP A 578 5.95 8.33 -28.55
N ALA A 579 4.80 7.69 -28.79
CA ALA A 579 3.90 8.04 -29.89
C ALA A 579 3.27 9.44 -29.75
N ASP A 580 3.31 10.03 -28.56
CA ASP A 580 2.89 11.41 -28.28
C ASP A 580 4.06 12.42 -28.35
N GLY A 581 5.27 11.96 -28.64
CA GLY A 581 6.47 12.78 -28.82
C GLY A 581 7.25 13.08 -27.54
N GLN A 582 6.85 12.56 -26.37
CA GLN A 582 7.70 12.54 -25.18
C GLN A 582 8.93 11.66 -25.42
N SER A 583 9.97 11.86 -24.60
CA SER A 583 11.19 11.07 -24.75
C SER A 583 11.93 10.88 -23.44
N ASP A 584 12.42 9.67 -23.20
CA ASP A 584 13.38 9.36 -22.13
C ASP A 584 14.74 8.93 -22.71
N MET A 585 15.81 8.99 -21.91
CA MET A 585 17.17 8.67 -22.36
C MET A 585 17.88 7.71 -21.41
N THR A 586 18.67 6.81 -21.98
CA THR A 586 19.58 5.96 -21.21
C THR A 586 20.82 6.73 -20.75
N ARG A 587 21.56 6.11 -19.81
CA ARG A 587 22.95 6.51 -19.52
C ARG A 587 23.83 6.44 -20.77
N ILE A 588 24.88 7.26 -20.81
CA ILE A 588 25.89 7.19 -21.86
C ILE A 588 26.80 5.98 -21.63
N VAL A 589 27.00 5.17 -22.67
CA VAL A 589 28.01 4.10 -22.72
C VAL A 589 29.10 4.48 -23.71
N SER A 590 30.35 4.07 -23.45
CA SER A 590 31.47 4.36 -24.34
C SER A 590 32.09 3.09 -24.88
N VAL A 591 32.55 3.14 -26.14
CA VAL A 591 33.32 2.07 -26.77
C VAL A 591 34.56 2.66 -27.44
N ARG A 592 35.66 1.93 -27.33
CA ARG A 592 36.91 2.26 -28.03
C ARG A 592 37.01 1.41 -29.28
N VAL A 593 37.00 2.08 -30.43
CA VAL A 593 37.29 1.44 -31.71
C VAL A 593 38.80 1.45 -31.88
N GLU A 594 39.43 0.31 -31.60
CA GLU A 594 40.82 0.05 -31.97
C GLU A 594 40.83 -0.19 -33.49
N GLY A 595 41.52 0.67 -34.24
CA GLY A 595 41.52 0.61 -35.69
C GLY A 595 41.99 -0.74 -36.18
N ASN A 596 41.16 -1.45 -36.95
CA ASN A 596 41.62 -2.53 -37.79
C ASN A 596 41.87 -1.95 -39.18
N GLU A 597 43.13 -1.93 -39.60
CA GLU A 597 43.60 -1.20 -40.78
C GLU A 597 42.85 -1.66 -42.04
N MET A 598 42.13 -0.73 -42.69
CA MET A 598 41.23 -1.04 -43.81
C MET A 598 42.01 -1.27 -45.10
N VAL A 599 41.74 -2.41 -45.76
CA VAL A 599 42.14 -2.67 -47.14
C VAL A 599 41.10 -2.02 -48.07
N ARG A 600 41.53 -1.19 -49.02
CA ARG A 600 40.69 -0.51 -50.00
C ARG A 600 41.00 -1.04 -51.39
N VAL A 601 39.97 -1.28 -52.19
CA VAL A 601 40.10 -1.75 -53.58
C VAL A 601 39.28 -0.83 -54.48
N PHE A 602 39.93 -0.17 -55.45
CA PHE A 602 39.28 0.82 -56.32
C PHE A 602 40.01 0.99 -57.66
N PRO A 603 39.36 1.51 -58.72
CA PRO A 603 37.92 1.77 -58.80
C PRO A 603 37.10 0.48 -58.83
N ASN A 604 35.82 0.57 -58.50
CA ASN A 604 34.83 -0.49 -58.71
C ASN A 604 33.54 0.17 -59.23
N PRO A 605 33.16 -0.01 -60.51
CA PRO A 605 33.74 -0.91 -61.51
C PRO A 605 35.15 -0.52 -62.02
N ALA A 606 35.97 -1.51 -62.36
CA ALA A 606 37.33 -1.35 -62.86
C ALA A 606 37.43 -1.67 -64.37
N THR A 607 38.10 -0.82 -65.14
CA THR A 607 38.42 -1.13 -66.55
C THR A 607 39.73 -1.90 -66.64
N ASP A 608 40.86 -1.24 -66.81
CA ASP A 608 42.11 -1.94 -67.12
C ASP A 608 42.97 -2.18 -65.87
N MET A 609 42.76 -1.37 -64.84
CA MET A 609 43.59 -1.32 -63.64
C MET A 609 42.74 -1.36 -62.37
N LEU A 610 43.25 -2.07 -61.38
CA LEU A 610 42.72 -2.15 -60.03
C LEU A 610 43.80 -1.71 -59.04
N VAL A 611 43.47 -0.81 -58.13
CA VAL A 611 44.36 -0.36 -57.04
C VAL A 611 43.92 -1.06 -55.77
N VAL A 612 44.87 -1.66 -55.06
CA VAL A 612 44.69 -2.24 -53.73
C VAL A 612 45.60 -1.49 -52.76
N GLU A 613 45.03 -0.90 -51.71
CA GLU A 613 45.75 -0.15 -50.67
C GLU A 613 45.43 -0.70 -49.28
N SER A 614 46.39 -0.66 -48.37
CA SER A 614 46.25 -1.10 -46.97
C SER A 614 47.12 -0.27 -46.04
N GLY A 615 46.78 -0.25 -44.75
CA GLY A 615 47.65 0.31 -43.70
C GLY A 615 48.93 -0.51 -43.46
N ASN A 616 48.89 -1.80 -43.79
CA ASN A 616 49.98 -2.77 -43.67
C ASN A 616 50.54 -3.19 -45.03
N ALA A 617 51.73 -3.79 -45.04
CA ALA A 617 52.31 -4.43 -46.21
C ALA A 617 51.37 -5.53 -46.73
N LEU A 618 51.01 -5.47 -48.01
CA LEU A 618 50.13 -6.43 -48.67
C LEU A 618 50.93 -7.68 -49.05
N ASN A 619 50.80 -8.80 -48.32
CA ASN A 619 51.67 -9.96 -48.59
C ASN A 619 51.23 -10.75 -49.82
N ARG A 620 49.93 -11.06 -49.92
CA ARG A 620 49.37 -11.80 -51.05
C ARG A 620 47.98 -11.28 -51.42
N ILE A 621 47.78 -11.06 -52.72
CA ILE A 621 46.54 -10.62 -53.33
C ILE A 621 46.14 -11.63 -54.40
N ASP A 622 45.00 -12.26 -54.21
CA ASP A 622 44.44 -13.26 -55.12
C ASP A 622 43.12 -12.73 -55.72
N ILE A 623 42.94 -12.85 -57.03
CA ILE A 623 41.70 -12.49 -57.72
C ILE A 623 41.04 -13.77 -58.23
N PHE A 624 39.78 -13.99 -57.86
CA PHE A 624 38.95 -15.11 -58.27
C PHE A 624 37.81 -14.63 -59.17
N ASN A 625 37.47 -15.41 -60.19
CA ASN A 625 36.27 -15.17 -60.98
C ASN A 625 35.00 -15.65 -60.26
N SER A 626 33.83 -15.43 -60.85
CA SER A 626 32.53 -15.84 -60.30
C SER A 626 32.35 -17.34 -60.06
N ALA A 627 33.19 -18.19 -60.68
CA ALA A 627 33.20 -19.63 -60.45
C ALA A 627 34.19 -20.06 -59.34
N GLY A 628 34.80 -19.12 -58.62
CA GLY A 628 35.80 -19.38 -57.58
C GLY A 628 37.16 -19.81 -58.12
N LYS A 629 37.39 -19.71 -59.44
CA LYS A 629 38.68 -20.03 -60.05
C LYS A 629 39.64 -18.85 -59.86
N LEU A 630 40.83 -19.11 -59.32
CA LEU A 630 41.92 -18.15 -59.24
C LEU A 630 42.33 -17.72 -60.67
N VAL A 631 42.20 -16.43 -60.96
CA VAL A 631 42.54 -15.83 -62.27
C VAL A 631 43.81 -14.99 -62.22
N GLN A 632 44.19 -14.48 -61.05
CA GLN A 632 45.43 -13.73 -60.86
C GLN A 632 45.90 -13.85 -59.41
N SER A 633 47.21 -13.92 -59.19
CA SER A 633 47.81 -13.90 -57.86
C SER A 633 49.04 -13.00 -57.90
N THR A 634 49.22 -12.18 -56.87
CA THR A 634 50.33 -11.23 -56.77
C THR A 634 50.82 -11.17 -55.34
N GLN A 635 52.12 -11.31 -55.15
CA GLN A 635 52.79 -11.07 -53.88
C GLN A 635 53.45 -9.69 -53.92
N THR A 636 53.34 -8.94 -52.83
CA THR A 636 54.05 -7.67 -52.66
C THR A 636 54.47 -7.52 -51.19
N GLY A 637 55.23 -6.48 -50.89
CA GLY A 637 55.50 -6.03 -49.52
C GLY A 637 55.07 -4.57 -49.32
N GLU A 638 54.47 -3.98 -50.35
CA GLU A 638 54.09 -2.57 -50.38
C GLU A 638 52.70 -2.37 -49.76
N LYS A 639 52.45 -1.15 -49.28
CA LYS A 639 51.13 -0.75 -48.75
C LYS A 639 50.10 -0.42 -49.85
N ALA A 640 50.55 -0.30 -51.09
CA ALA A 640 49.70 0.00 -52.24
C ALA A 640 50.24 -0.69 -53.49
N ILE A 641 49.35 -1.23 -54.32
CA ILE A 641 49.72 -1.85 -55.60
C ILE A 641 48.66 -1.61 -56.66
N ARG A 642 49.12 -1.52 -57.91
CA ARG A 642 48.29 -1.44 -59.11
C ARG A 642 48.36 -2.76 -59.87
N LEU A 643 47.22 -3.42 -60.00
CA LEU A 643 47.05 -4.69 -60.71
C LEU A 643 46.44 -4.41 -62.08
N ASN A 644 47.08 -4.92 -63.14
CA ASN A 644 46.50 -4.91 -64.47
C ASN A 644 45.51 -6.08 -64.60
N ILE A 645 44.26 -5.74 -64.92
CA ILE A 645 43.14 -6.67 -65.10
C ILE A 645 42.51 -6.57 -66.50
N ALA A 646 43.15 -5.89 -67.45
CA ALA A 646 42.61 -5.64 -68.79
C ALA A 646 42.26 -6.92 -69.56
N ASN A 647 43.01 -8.00 -69.31
CA ASN A 647 42.81 -9.30 -69.96
C ASN A 647 41.71 -10.16 -69.29
N LEU A 648 41.13 -9.70 -68.18
CA LEU A 648 40.04 -10.40 -67.51
C LEU A 648 38.71 -10.11 -68.23
N PRO A 649 37.89 -11.12 -68.56
CA PRO A 649 36.55 -10.91 -69.11
C PRO A 649 35.69 -10.02 -68.20
N LYS A 650 34.76 -9.25 -68.78
CA LYS A 650 33.78 -8.47 -67.99
C LYS A 650 32.99 -9.37 -67.06
N GLY A 651 32.82 -8.98 -65.81
CA GLY A 651 32.15 -9.82 -64.81
C GLY A 651 32.45 -9.46 -63.36
N LEU A 652 31.90 -10.26 -62.44
CA LEU A 652 32.13 -10.14 -60.99
C LEU A 652 33.39 -10.92 -60.60
N TYR A 653 34.25 -10.28 -59.81
CA TYR A 653 35.46 -10.87 -59.26
C TYR A 653 35.51 -10.69 -57.75
N VAL A 654 36.20 -11.61 -57.08
CA VAL A 654 36.53 -11.52 -55.64
C VAL A 654 38.03 -11.30 -55.52
N VAL A 655 38.42 -10.24 -54.82
CA VAL A 655 39.80 -9.91 -54.48
C VAL A 655 40.03 -10.32 -53.03
N SER A 656 40.87 -11.32 -52.80
CA SER A 656 41.28 -11.77 -51.47
C SER A 656 42.65 -11.19 -51.14
N VAL A 657 42.74 -10.47 -50.03
CA VAL A 657 43.97 -9.85 -49.51
C VAL A 657 44.19 -10.36 -48.09
N ASP A 658 45.25 -11.15 -47.89
CA ASP A 658 45.60 -11.72 -46.58
C ASP A 658 44.40 -12.35 -45.83
N GLY A 659 43.52 -13.04 -46.58
CA GLY A 659 42.32 -13.71 -46.05
C GLY A 659 41.04 -12.86 -46.00
N ARG A 660 41.07 -11.57 -46.38
CA ARG A 660 39.88 -10.70 -46.51
C ARG A 660 39.40 -10.62 -47.96
N GLU A 661 38.11 -10.84 -48.19
CA GLU A 661 37.52 -10.85 -49.54
C GLU A 661 36.71 -9.57 -49.85
N LEU A 662 36.96 -8.98 -51.02
CA LEU A 662 36.29 -7.79 -51.53
C LEU A 662 35.76 -8.05 -52.95
N LYS A 663 34.50 -7.71 -53.21
CA LYS A 663 33.87 -7.93 -54.53
C LYS A 663 34.06 -6.72 -55.43
N ILE A 664 34.45 -6.97 -56.68
CA ILE A 664 34.60 -5.93 -57.71
C ILE A 664 33.90 -6.32 -59.00
N VAL A 665 33.52 -5.31 -59.79
CA VAL A 665 32.97 -5.44 -61.13
C VAL A 665 34.02 -4.99 -62.15
N LYS A 666 34.27 -5.79 -63.19
CA LYS A 666 35.20 -5.52 -64.30
C LYS A 666 34.46 -5.24 -65.59
#